data_AF-E5BGN1-F1
#
_entry.id   AF-E5BGN1-F1
#
_cell.length_a   1.000
_cell.length_b   1.000
_cell.length_c   1.000
_cell.angle_alpha   90.00
_cell.angle_beta   90.00
_cell.angle_gamma   90.00
#
_symmetry.space_group_name_H-M   'P 1'
#
loop_
_entity.id
_entity.type
_entity.pdbx_description
1 polymer ?
#
loop_
_entity_poly.entity_id
_entity_poly.type
_entity_poly.pdbx_seq_one_letter_code
_entity_poly.pdbx_strand_id
1 'polypeptide(L)'
;MDNIFSKVAKELLLRENQVESTVKLLDEGATVPFISRYRKEITGNLDEVQITDILEKVQYLRNLEKRKEEVLRLIEEQGKLTEELTKAIQVAEKLQEVEDIYFPYRKKKKTKADVAIEKGLEPLADFFLLAHSVQEIETKAQEFITEEVPNIEEAIEGAKLIWAQKVSEKAEYRERIREILLKYGKMDSKESKKAKELDEKAVYQDYYEYSESLAKIPSHRILAVNRGEKEGILSVNLSLEEKEKQHVESLLLRSFTKEVELYELFHSIIRDAYDRLLFPAVEREVRNILTDKAEEEAILVFRENLKNLLLQAPLHEKTILALDPGYRTGCKVAILDKHGFYQENDVFFLVEGMHHEKQLEDARKKALKYIKKYGIDLVVIGNGTASRETESFVAKLIREEKLKIQYLIANEAGASVYSASKLAAEEFPDLDVTVRGAISIGRRIQDPLAELVKIDPKSIGVGMYQHDVNQGRLDESLDQVITTVVNNVGANLNTASWALLSHISGIKKTVAKNIVEYRKENGNFTKRESLLKVKGLGPKAYEQMAGFLVIPEGDNILDNTIIHPESYHIAEKMLKEIGFSLEEYDKNLGEAREKLKTVKVEEFAEKHNFGLETCKDVYEALRKDRRDPRDDFQKPLLKSDILSIENLSVGMELEGTVRNVVKFGAFVDIGLKNDALLHISAISDEFVSDPSKVLSVGQIIKVRIKEIDKERGRVGLTRKKEL
;
A
#
# COMPACT_ATOMS: atom_id res chain seq x y z
N MET A 1 19.96 21.04 10.78
CA MET A 1 19.33 20.62 9.51
C MET A 1 20.38 20.10 8.53
N ASP A 2 21.53 20.74 8.43
CA ASP A 2 22.64 20.33 7.54
C ASP A 2 23.08 18.86 7.73
N ASN A 3 23.11 18.37 8.98
CA ASN A 3 23.42 16.96 9.27
C ASN A 3 22.36 15.97 8.74
N ILE A 4 21.08 16.38 8.63
CA ILE A 4 20.01 15.53 8.08
C ILE A 4 20.22 15.32 6.59
N PHE A 5 20.50 16.38 5.83
CA PHE A 5 20.65 16.30 4.38
C PHE A 5 21.87 15.46 3.98
N SER A 6 23.00 15.64 4.68
CA SER A 6 24.20 14.84 4.46
C SER A 6 23.97 13.34 4.76
N LYS A 7 23.24 13.02 5.84
CA LYS A 7 22.87 11.63 6.17
C LYS A 7 21.97 11.01 5.09
N VAL A 8 20.93 11.71 4.66
CA VAL A 8 20.02 11.25 3.60
C VAL A 8 20.75 11.07 2.27
N ALA A 9 21.62 12.02 1.90
CA ALA A 9 22.43 11.93 0.70
C ALA A 9 23.32 10.68 0.70
N LYS A 10 23.96 10.38 1.83
CA LYS A 10 24.79 9.18 1.99
C LYS A 10 23.97 7.89 1.95
N GLU A 11 22.81 7.85 2.60
CA GLU A 11 21.94 6.66 2.61
C GLU A 11 21.34 6.36 1.24
N LEU A 12 20.92 7.39 0.50
CA LEU A 12 20.29 7.26 -0.83
C LEU A 12 21.30 7.28 -1.98
N LEU A 13 22.59 7.40 -1.70
CA LEU A 13 23.67 7.53 -2.70
C LEU A 13 23.45 8.71 -3.66
N LEU A 14 22.97 9.84 -3.13
CA LEU A 14 22.72 11.09 -3.86
C LEU A 14 23.72 12.18 -3.46
N ARG A 15 23.79 13.27 -4.24
CA ARG A 15 24.58 14.44 -3.85
C ARG A 15 23.80 15.29 -2.85
N GLU A 16 24.49 15.85 -1.86
CA GLU A 16 23.87 16.65 -0.80
C GLU A 16 23.05 17.84 -1.33
N ASN A 17 23.58 18.55 -2.34
CA ASN A 17 22.86 19.65 -3.01
C ASN A 17 21.54 19.18 -3.67
N GLN A 18 21.49 17.96 -4.21
CA GLN A 18 20.25 17.43 -4.79
C GLN A 18 19.19 17.22 -3.71
N VAL A 19 19.58 16.71 -2.54
CA VAL A 19 18.69 16.54 -1.39
C VAL A 19 18.22 17.90 -0.89
N GLU A 20 19.14 18.83 -0.66
CA GLU A 20 18.83 20.18 -0.15
C GLU A 20 17.87 20.93 -1.08
N SER A 21 18.18 20.98 -2.38
CA SER A 21 17.36 21.66 -3.38
C SER A 21 15.97 21.03 -3.52
N THR A 22 15.88 19.70 -3.42
CA THR A 22 14.60 18.98 -3.46
C THR A 22 13.76 19.26 -2.22
N VAL A 23 14.35 19.20 -1.02
CA VAL A 23 13.66 19.49 0.24
C VAL A 23 13.18 20.94 0.27
N LYS A 24 13.98 21.88 -0.24
CA LYS A 24 13.58 23.29 -0.34
C LYS A 24 12.32 23.45 -1.20
N LEU A 25 12.26 22.80 -2.36
CA LEU A 25 11.07 22.82 -3.22
C LEU A 25 9.84 22.23 -2.51
N LEU A 26 10.02 21.11 -1.80
CA LEU A 26 8.94 20.46 -1.03
C LEU A 26 8.44 21.35 0.12
N ASP A 27 9.35 21.98 0.87
CA ASP A 27 9.02 22.90 1.96
C ASP A 27 8.34 24.19 1.43
N GLU A 28 8.64 24.61 0.19
CA GLU A 28 7.95 25.69 -0.54
C GLU A 28 6.57 25.26 -1.12
N GLY A 29 6.17 24.01 -0.88
CA GLY A 29 4.87 23.47 -1.27
C GLY A 29 4.80 22.96 -2.71
N ALA A 30 5.93 22.71 -3.37
CA ALA A 30 5.94 21.97 -4.63
C ALA A 30 5.62 20.49 -4.39
N THR A 31 4.91 19.87 -5.34
CA THR A 31 4.54 18.45 -5.24
C THR A 31 5.60 17.55 -5.87
N VAL A 32 5.62 16.28 -5.47
CA VAL A 32 6.53 15.28 -6.07
C VAL A 32 6.35 15.14 -7.59
N PRO A 33 5.11 15.01 -8.14
CA PRO A 33 4.93 14.97 -9.60
C PRO A 33 5.42 16.23 -10.30
N PHE A 34 5.23 17.40 -9.69
CA PHE A 34 5.68 18.67 -10.26
C PHE A 34 7.20 18.77 -10.28
N ILE A 35 7.88 18.41 -9.19
CA ILE A 35 9.33 18.47 -9.08
C ILE A 35 9.98 17.51 -10.09
N SER A 36 9.53 16.24 -10.11
CA SER A 36 10.09 15.21 -11.00
C SER A 36 9.94 15.55 -12.49
N ARG A 37 8.87 16.27 -12.87
CA ARG A 37 8.60 16.62 -14.26
C ARG A 37 9.20 17.96 -14.69
N TYR A 38 9.08 19.01 -13.86
CA TYR A 38 9.36 20.39 -14.28
C TYR A 38 10.52 21.06 -13.52
N ARG A 39 11.19 20.37 -12.58
CA ARG A 39 12.31 20.93 -11.80
C ARG A 39 13.58 20.06 -11.91
N LYS A 40 13.73 19.34 -13.02
CA LYS A 40 14.85 18.42 -13.28
C LYS A 40 16.21 19.11 -13.20
N GLU A 41 16.34 20.34 -13.67
CA GLU A 41 17.60 21.09 -13.60
C GLU A 41 18.01 21.39 -12.15
N ILE A 42 17.04 21.68 -11.29
CA ILE A 42 17.27 22.03 -9.89
C ILE A 42 17.64 20.78 -9.08
N THR A 43 16.95 19.67 -9.31
CA THR A 43 17.17 18.41 -8.58
C THR A 43 18.31 17.58 -9.16
N GLY A 44 18.80 17.90 -10.36
CA GLY A 44 19.74 17.06 -11.09
C GLY A 44 19.08 15.80 -11.64
N ASN A 45 17.86 15.94 -12.17
CA ASN A 45 17.04 14.93 -12.84
C ASN A 45 16.67 13.74 -11.94
N LEU A 46 16.29 14.02 -10.69
CA LEU A 46 15.75 12.99 -9.81
C LEU A 46 14.36 12.55 -10.30
N ASP A 47 14.12 11.25 -10.28
CA ASP A 47 12.81 10.69 -10.55
C ASP A 47 11.87 10.79 -9.32
N GLU A 48 10.61 10.46 -9.54
CA GLU A 48 9.55 10.51 -8.51
C GLU A 48 9.79 9.54 -7.34
N VAL A 49 10.45 8.41 -7.57
CA VAL A 49 10.79 7.45 -6.52
C VAL A 49 11.87 8.06 -5.63
N GLN A 50 12.92 8.59 -6.22
CA GLN A 50 14.02 9.24 -5.50
C GLN A 50 13.55 10.45 -4.69
N ILE A 51 12.65 11.27 -5.25
CA ILE A 51 12.09 12.43 -4.54
C ILE A 51 11.21 12.00 -3.36
N THR A 52 10.40 10.96 -3.55
CA THR A 52 9.59 10.37 -2.45
C THR A 52 10.49 9.80 -1.35
N ASP A 53 11.54 9.05 -1.71
CA ASP A 53 12.49 8.49 -0.74
C ASP A 53 13.19 9.61 0.07
N ILE A 54 13.56 10.72 -0.58
CA ILE A 54 14.09 11.90 0.11
C ILE A 54 13.06 12.45 1.11
N LEU A 55 11.81 12.65 0.68
CA LEU A 55 10.75 13.20 1.53
C LEU A 55 10.53 12.33 2.77
N GLU A 56 10.35 11.02 2.60
CA GLU A 56 10.10 10.08 3.69
C GLU A 56 11.27 10.02 4.68
N LYS A 57 12.52 9.94 4.18
CA LYS A 57 13.72 9.89 5.04
C LYS A 57 13.94 11.18 5.81
N VAL A 58 13.76 12.33 5.16
CA VAL A 58 13.88 13.64 5.81
C VAL A 58 12.80 13.81 6.87
N GLN A 59 11.56 13.40 6.59
CA GLN A 59 10.47 13.44 7.58
C GLN A 59 10.75 12.51 8.77
N TYR A 60 11.24 11.30 8.53
CA TYR A 60 11.64 10.37 9.60
C TYR A 60 12.69 10.99 10.51
N LEU A 61 13.77 11.54 9.94
CA LEU A 61 14.85 12.16 10.72
C LEU A 61 14.39 13.43 11.46
N ARG A 62 13.54 14.27 10.84
CA ARG A 62 12.90 15.42 11.51
C ARG A 62 12.07 14.96 12.71
N ASN A 63 11.31 13.87 12.58
CA ASN A 63 10.50 13.31 13.67
C ASN A 63 11.38 12.71 14.78
N LEU A 64 12.48 12.03 14.41
CA LEU A 64 13.44 11.49 15.36
C LEU A 64 14.08 12.61 16.21
N GLU A 65 14.56 13.67 15.59
CA GLU A 65 15.16 14.82 16.30
C GLU A 65 14.15 15.49 17.23
N LYS A 66 12.91 15.70 16.76
CA LYS A 66 11.82 16.22 17.60
C LYS A 66 11.55 15.32 18.81
N ARG A 67 11.62 14.00 18.64
CA ARG A 67 11.41 13.05 19.74
C ARG A 67 12.58 13.05 20.73
N LYS A 68 13.83 13.17 20.25
CA LYS A 68 15.01 13.34 21.11
C LYS A 68 14.86 14.56 22.00
N GLU A 69 14.49 15.71 21.42
CA GLU A 69 14.23 16.95 22.17
C GLU A 69 13.14 16.77 23.24
N GLU A 70 12.04 16.10 22.88
CA GLU A 70 10.95 15.82 23.83
C GLU A 70 11.42 14.94 25.00
N VAL A 71 12.16 13.86 24.72
CA VAL A 71 12.67 12.94 25.74
C VAL A 71 13.68 13.64 26.66
N LEU A 72 14.59 14.45 26.12
CA LEU A 72 15.52 15.24 26.92
C LEU A 72 14.76 16.13 27.92
N ARG A 73 13.74 16.85 27.45
CA ARG A 73 12.89 17.70 28.29
C ARG A 73 12.17 16.87 29.38
N LEU A 74 11.59 15.72 29.02
CA LEU A 74 10.84 14.88 29.97
C LEU A 74 11.72 14.29 31.08
N ILE A 75 12.99 14.02 30.81
CA ILE A 75 13.96 13.55 31.81
C ILE A 75 14.48 14.72 32.66
N GLU A 76 14.67 15.88 32.05
CA GLU A 76 15.06 17.12 32.74
C GLU A 76 13.98 17.56 33.75
N GLU A 77 12.70 17.52 33.38
CA GLU A 77 11.56 17.81 34.25
C GLU A 77 11.53 16.93 35.52
N GLN A 78 12.16 15.75 35.49
CA GLN A 78 12.28 14.84 36.62
C GLN A 78 13.56 15.07 37.45
N GLY A 79 14.44 15.99 37.04
CA GLY A 79 15.73 16.24 37.67
C GLY A 79 16.72 15.08 37.53
N LYS A 80 16.54 14.21 36.52
CA LYS A 80 17.35 13.00 36.31
C LYS A 80 18.26 13.05 35.09
N LEU A 81 18.30 14.17 34.38
CA LEU A 81 19.10 14.30 33.16
C LEU A 81 20.60 14.44 33.52
N THR A 82 21.41 13.50 33.03
CA THR A 82 22.88 13.50 33.19
C THR A 82 23.56 13.76 31.85
N GLU A 83 24.82 14.21 31.86
CA GLU A 83 25.59 14.39 30.61
C GLU A 83 25.71 13.11 29.79
N GLU A 84 25.78 11.95 30.46
CA GLU A 84 25.82 10.64 29.81
C GLU A 84 24.51 10.34 29.08
N LEU A 85 23.36 10.58 29.73
CA LEU A 85 22.04 10.43 29.11
C LEU A 85 21.84 11.39 27.94
N THR A 86 22.27 12.65 28.09
CA THR A 86 22.22 13.64 27.01
C THR A 86 23.00 13.16 25.79
N LYS A 87 24.23 12.70 25.98
CA LYS A 87 25.06 12.15 24.89
C LYS A 87 24.41 10.93 24.25
N ALA A 88 23.93 9.98 25.06
CA ALA A 88 23.28 8.76 24.58
C ALA A 88 22.06 9.05 23.70
N ILE A 89 21.20 10.00 24.09
CA ILE A 89 20.01 10.40 23.33
C ILE A 89 20.40 11.13 22.04
N GLN A 90 21.43 11.99 22.07
CA GLN A 90 21.88 12.74 20.90
C GLN A 90 22.46 11.82 19.81
N VAL A 91 23.25 10.82 20.19
CA VAL A 91 23.88 9.88 19.24
C VAL A 91 22.94 8.78 18.76
N ALA A 92 21.78 8.57 19.41
CA ALA A 92 20.80 7.58 18.99
C ALA A 92 20.39 7.81 17.53
N GLU A 93 20.46 6.77 16.71
CA GLU A 93 20.18 6.84 15.27
C GLU A 93 18.76 6.39 14.94
N LYS A 94 18.09 5.70 15.86
CA LYS A 94 16.77 5.13 15.68
C LYS A 94 15.82 5.57 16.78
N LEU A 95 14.54 5.67 16.44
CA LEU A 95 13.48 5.98 17.40
C LEU A 95 13.47 4.98 18.57
N GLN A 96 13.66 3.69 18.29
CA GLN A 96 13.65 2.65 19.34
C GLN A 96 14.76 2.84 20.39
N GLU A 97 15.96 3.27 19.98
CA GLU A 97 17.07 3.54 20.91
C GLU A 97 16.71 4.68 21.87
N VAL A 98 16.09 5.74 21.33
CA VAL A 98 15.57 6.85 22.15
C VAL A 98 14.51 6.37 23.13
N GLU A 99 13.60 5.50 22.70
CA GLU A 99 12.55 4.95 23.57
C GLU A 99 13.09 4.00 24.64
N ASP A 100 14.12 3.22 24.35
CA ASP A 100 14.77 2.33 25.31
C ASP A 100 15.51 3.13 26.39
N ILE A 101 16.20 4.22 26.01
CA ILE A 101 16.83 5.14 26.97
C ILE A 101 15.75 5.84 27.83
N TYR A 102 14.62 6.21 27.24
CA TYR A 102 13.53 6.87 27.97
C TYR A 102 12.73 5.91 28.88
N PHE A 103 12.78 4.59 28.63
CA PHE A 103 11.93 3.61 29.30
C PHE A 103 11.92 3.67 30.84
N PRO A 104 13.06 3.87 31.54
CA PRO A 104 13.09 3.99 33.01
C PRO A 104 12.36 5.23 33.54
N TYR A 105 12.24 6.29 32.73
CA TYR A 105 11.70 7.59 33.11
C TYR A 105 10.23 7.78 32.71
N ARG A 106 9.64 6.80 32.01
CA ARG A 106 8.21 6.81 31.66
C ARG A 106 7.36 6.70 32.91
N LYS A 107 6.24 7.44 32.97
CA LYS A 107 5.22 7.26 34.01
C LYS A 107 4.63 5.85 33.92
N LYS A 108 4.79 5.03 34.96
CA LYS A 108 4.30 3.64 35.04
C LYS A 108 3.29 3.46 36.17
N LYS A 109 2.50 2.38 36.10
CA LYS A 109 1.72 1.92 37.25
C LYS A 109 2.67 1.39 38.32
N LYS A 110 2.35 1.67 39.58
CA LYS A 110 3.11 1.22 40.74
C LYS A 110 3.37 -0.30 40.69
N THR A 111 4.63 -0.70 40.67
CA THR A 111 5.06 -2.10 40.59
C THR A 111 5.28 -2.69 41.99
N LYS A 112 5.52 -4.00 42.07
CA LYS A 112 5.93 -4.64 43.32
C LYS A 112 7.30 -4.14 43.81
N ALA A 113 8.19 -3.75 42.89
CA ALA A 113 9.48 -3.16 43.25
C ALA A 113 9.32 -1.74 43.79
N ASP A 114 8.42 -0.93 43.20
CA ASP A 114 8.12 0.40 43.72
C ASP A 114 7.55 0.33 45.15
N VAL A 115 6.69 -0.67 45.42
CA VAL A 115 6.21 -0.97 46.78
C VAL A 115 7.36 -1.35 47.71
N ALA A 116 8.32 -2.16 47.24
CA ALA A 116 9.49 -2.53 48.05
C ALA A 116 10.42 -1.32 48.33
N ILE A 117 10.57 -0.40 47.37
CA ILE A 117 11.32 0.86 47.55
C ILE A 117 10.64 1.74 48.60
N GLU A 118 9.31 1.90 48.53
CA GLU A 118 8.56 2.68 49.52
C GLU A 118 8.63 2.08 50.94
N LYS A 119 8.72 0.75 51.04
CA LYS A 119 8.99 0.04 52.30
C LYS A 119 10.43 0.20 52.81
N GLY A 120 11.28 0.97 52.11
CA GLY A 120 12.65 1.26 52.51
C GLY A 120 13.67 0.16 52.20
N LEU A 121 13.38 -0.76 51.28
CA LEU A 121 14.24 -1.91 50.97
C LEU A 121 15.34 -1.61 49.92
N GLU A 122 15.38 -0.41 49.34
CA GLU A 122 16.39 -0.04 48.34
C GLU A 122 17.84 -0.12 48.88
N PRO A 123 18.16 0.36 50.09
CA PRO A 123 19.51 0.22 50.64
C PRO A 123 19.93 -1.24 50.86
N LEU A 124 18.97 -2.14 51.16
CA LEU A 124 19.24 -3.58 51.25
C LEU A 124 19.55 -4.17 49.87
N ALA A 125 18.81 -3.76 48.84
CA ALA A 125 19.09 -4.18 47.47
C ALA A 125 20.50 -3.73 47.03
N ASP A 126 20.87 -2.47 47.28
CA ASP A 126 22.20 -1.97 46.92
C ASP A 126 23.32 -2.71 47.68
N PHE A 127 23.08 -3.14 48.92
CA PHE A 127 24.02 -3.95 49.70
C PHE A 127 24.32 -5.32 49.08
N PHE A 128 23.42 -5.90 48.27
CA PHE A 128 23.67 -7.21 47.63
C PHE A 128 24.96 -7.20 46.78
N LEU A 129 25.31 -6.07 46.18
CA LEU A 129 26.54 -5.92 45.38
C LEU A 129 27.82 -5.81 46.22
N LEU A 130 27.69 -5.50 47.51
CA LEU A 130 28.81 -5.33 48.44
C LEU A 130 29.05 -6.56 49.31
N ALA A 131 28.05 -7.44 49.43
CA ALA A 131 28.13 -8.66 50.22
C ALA A 131 29.04 -9.70 49.56
N HIS A 132 29.65 -10.54 50.40
CA HIS A 132 30.46 -11.68 49.96
C HIS A 132 29.78 -13.04 50.21
N SER A 133 28.74 -13.08 51.05
CA SER A 133 27.98 -14.30 51.35
C SER A 133 26.49 -14.02 51.55
N VAL A 134 25.67 -15.06 51.43
CA VAL A 134 24.22 -14.97 51.73
C VAL A 134 23.99 -14.61 53.20
N GLN A 135 24.86 -15.08 54.11
CA GLN A 135 24.74 -14.80 55.54
C GLN A 135 24.91 -13.31 55.88
N GLU A 136 25.78 -12.61 55.16
CA GLU A 136 25.93 -11.15 55.30
C GLU A 136 24.66 -10.41 54.86
N ILE A 137 24.04 -10.86 53.78
CA ILE A 137 22.77 -10.32 53.29
C ILE A 137 21.66 -10.55 54.31
N GLU A 138 21.54 -11.76 54.85
CA GLU A 138 20.56 -12.08 55.90
C GLU A 138 20.76 -11.25 57.16
N THR A 139 22.03 -11.04 57.56
CA THR A 139 22.37 -10.21 58.72
C THR A 139 21.96 -8.76 58.47
N LYS A 140 22.28 -8.22 57.28
CA LYS A 140 21.90 -6.86 56.92
C LYS A 140 20.39 -6.70 56.82
N ALA A 141 19.67 -7.71 56.32
CA ALA A 141 18.22 -7.71 56.19
C ALA A 141 17.48 -7.59 57.53
N GLN A 142 18.10 -7.97 58.66
CA GLN A 142 17.52 -7.77 60.00
C GLN A 142 17.26 -6.29 60.32
N GLU A 143 18.05 -5.37 59.75
CA GLU A 143 17.89 -3.92 59.94
C GLU A 143 16.65 -3.36 59.22
N PHE A 144 16.03 -4.14 58.32
CA PHE A 144 14.92 -3.70 57.47
C PHE A 144 13.57 -4.33 57.87
N ILE A 145 13.52 -5.05 58.99
CA ILE A 145 12.28 -5.63 59.51
C ILE A 145 11.39 -4.52 60.08
N THR A 146 10.15 -4.44 59.62
CA THR A 146 9.15 -3.45 60.02
C THR A 146 7.76 -4.11 60.14
N GLU A 147 6.72 -3.37 60.54
CA GLU A 147 5.35 -3.89 60.49
C GLU A 147 4.91 -4.25 59.06
N GLU A 148 5.45 -3.56 58.05
CA GLU A 148 5.15 -3.81 56.63
C GLU A 148 6.10 -4.84 55.98
N VAL A 149 7.19 -5.21 56.66
CA VAL A 149 8.19 -6.21 56.24
C VAL A 149 8.48 -7.12 57.44
N PRO A 150 7.64 -8.14 57.69
CA PRO A 150 7.57 -8.86 58.96
C PRO A 150 8.75 -9.81 59.24
N ASN A 151 9.55 -10.15 58.23
CA ASN A 151 10.65 -11.11 58.38
C ASN A 151 11.77 -10.89 57.33
N ILE A 152 12.90 -11.57 57.54
CA ILE A 152 14.09 -11.53 56.66
C ILE A 152 13.76 -11.97 55.23
N GLU A 153 12.91 -13.00 55.07
CA GLU A 153 12.54 -13.55 53.76
C GLU A 153 11.81 -12.51 52.91
N GLU A 154 10.86 -11.77 53.48
CA GLU A 154 10.15 -10.67 52.80
C GLU A 154 11.07 -9.49 52.47
N ALA A 155 12.04 -9.17 53.34
CA ALA A 155 13.02 -8.12 53.07
C ALA A 155 13.92 -8.50 51.88
N ILE A 156 14.44 -9.74 51.85
CA ILE A 156 15.25 -10.27 50.76
C ILE A 156 14.44 -10.35 49.47
N GLU A 157 13.20 -10.84 49.52
CA GLU A 157 12.33 -10.92 48.34
C GLU A 157 12.01 -9.54 47.78
N GLY A 158 11.74 -8.55 48.64
CA GLY A 158 11.59 -7.15 48.22
C GLY A 158 12.84 -6.61 47.52
N ALA A 159 14.03 -6.89 48.07
CA ALA A 159 15.30 -6.52 47.44
C ALA A 159 15.53 -7.23 46.09
N LYS A 160 15.16 -8.51 45.96
CA LYS A 160 15.18 -9.26 44.69
C LYS A 160 14.26 -8.62 43.65
N LEU A 161 13.05 -8.22 44.03
CA LEU A 161 12.09 -7.56 43.14
C LEU A 161 12.63 -6.22 42.61
N ILE A 162 13.31 -5.45 43.47
CA ILE A 162 14.00 -4.20 43.07
C ILE A 162 15.06 -4.51 42.03
N TRP A 163 15.92 -5.51 42.26
CA TRP A 163 16.94 -5.89 41.29
C TRP A 163 16.36 -6.42 39.99
N ALA A 164 15.30 -7.24 40.04
CA ALA A 164 14.64 -7.73 38.84
C ALA A 164 14.09 -6.58 37.98
N GLN A 165 13.53 -5.55 38.60
CA GLN A 165 13.12 -4.32 37.89
C GLN A 165 14.34 -3.59 37.31
N LYS A 166 15.38 -3.30 38.12
CA LYS A 166 16.61 -2.63 37.66
C LYS A 166 17.26 -3.33 36.47
N VAL A 167 17.33 -4.67 36.49
CA VAL A 167 17.81 -5.50 35.37
C VAL A 167 16.91 -5.31 34.14
N SER A 168 15.59 -5.37 34.31
CA SER A 168 14.65 -5.32 33.19
C SER A 168 14.59 -3.98 32.45
N GLU A 169 15.05 -2.91 33.11
CA GLU A 169 15.01 -1.54 32.60
C GLU A 169 16.33 -1.11 31.93
N LYS A 170 17.39 -1.93 31.98
CA LYS A 170 18.65 -1.61 31.28
C LYS A 170 18.49 -1.73 29.76
N ALA A 171 18.68 -0.62 29.06
CA ALA A 171 18.59 -0.55 27.59
C ALA A 171 19.53 -1.56 26.90
N GLU A 172 20.77 -1.70 27.38
CA GLU A 172 21.74 -2.66 26.84
C GLU A 172 21.24 -4.11 26.85
N TYR A 173 20.59 -4.53 27.95
CA TYR A 173 20.08 -5.89 28.08
C TYR A 173 18.87 -6.12 27.17
N ARG A 174 17.98 -5.14 27.06
CA ARG A 174 16.81 -5.20 26.16
C ARG A 174 17.25 -5.34 24.71
N GLU A 175 18.20 -4.49 24.28
CA GLU A 175 18.76 -4.56 22.92
C GLU A 175 19.41 -5.92 22.67
N ARG A 176 20.24 -6.41 23.61
CA ARG A 176 20.94 -7.67 23.42
C ARG A 176 19.99 -8.87 23.32
N ILE A 177 18.95 -8.91 24.14
CA ILE A 177 17.94 -9.97 24.09
C ILE A 177 17.14 -9.87 22.79
N ARG A 178 16.80 -8.65 22.34
CA ARG A 178 16.11 -8.40 21.07
C ARG A 178 16.92 -8.92 19.88
N GLU A 179 18.21 -8.62 19.82
CA GLU A 179 19.13 -9.15 18.80
C GLU A 179 19.17 -10.68 18.78
N ILE A 180 19.29 -11.30 19.96
CA ILE A 180 19.32 -12.77 20.11
C ILE A 180 18.00 -13.38 19.66
N LEU A 181 16.87 -12.80 20.06
CA LEU A 181 15.53 -13.27 19.70
C LEU A 181 15.29 -13.14 18.19
N LEU A 182 15.61 -12.00 17.58
CA LEU A 182 15.49 -11.82 16.13
C LEU A 182 16.35 -12.82 15.33
N LYS A 183 17.54 -13.15 15.84
CA LYS A 183 18.51 -14.00 15.14
C LYS A 183 18.24 -15.50 15.31
N TYR A 184 17.89 -15.93 16.52
CA TYR A 184 17.81 -17.35 16.88
C TYR A 184 16.43 -17.79 17.36
N GLY A 185 15.51 -16.84 17.58
CA GLY A 185 14.16 -17.14 18.02
C GLY A 185 13.33 -17.89 16.98
N LYS A 186 12.24 -18.48 17.47
CA LYS A 186 11.20 -19.10 16.67
C LYS A 186 9.84 -18.46 16.97
N MET A 187 8.99 -18.42 15.96
CA MET A 187 7.55 -18.16 16.10
C MET A 187 6.85 -19.50 16.14
N ASP A 188 6.17 -19.78 17.25
CA ASP A 188 5.38 -20.99 17.43
C ASP A 188 3.90 -20.63 17.43
N SER A 189 3.10 -21.35 16.64
CA SER A 189 1.64 -21.25 16.67
C SER A 189 0.97 -22.59 16.92
N LYS A 190 -0.10 -22.54 17.71
CA LYS A 190 -0.94 -23.70 18.04
C LYS A 190 -2.41 -23.40 17.83
N GLU A 191 -3.17 -24.42 17.44
CA GLU A 191 -4.64 -24.38 17.41
C GLU A 191 -5.19 -23.96 18.79
N SER A 192 -6.06 -22.96 18.82
CA SER A 192 -6.76 -22.56 20.03
C SER A 192 -7.87 -23.55 20.37
N LYS A 193 -8.33 -23.54 21.63
CA LYS A 193 -9.47 -24.38 22.04
C LYS A 193 -10.77 -24.09 21.27
N LYS A 194 -10.88 -22.95 20.60
CA LYS A 194 -12.05 -22.49 19.86
C LYS A 194 -11.94 -22.66 18.34
N ALA A 195 -10.79 -23.10 17.84
CA ALA A 195 -10.54 -23.14 16.40
C ALA A 195 -11.54 -24.01 15.63
N LYS A 196 -11.92 -25.19 16.17
CA LYS A 196 -12.94 -26.06 15.54
C LYS A 196 -14.29 -25.39 15.29
N GLU A 197 -14.67 -24.41 16.12
CA GLU A 197 -15.92 -23.66 15.97
C GLU A 197 -15.75 -22.46 15.03
N LEU A 198 -14.57 -21.84 15.02
CA LEU A 198 -14.31 -20.59 14.31
C LEU A 198 -13.71 -20.78 12.90
N ASP A 199 -13.11 -21.95 12.63
CA ASP A 199 -12.43 -22.26 11.37
C ASP A 199 -13.01 -23.52 10.69
N GLU A 200 -14.32 -23.50 10.42
CA GLU A 200 -15.05 -24.63 9.80
C GLU A 200 -14.44 -25.10 8.47
N LYS A 201 -13.74 -24.21 7.74
CA LYS A 201 -13.12 -24.50 6.44
C LYS A 201 -11.63 -24.84 6.54
N ALA A 202 -11.09 -24.96 7.75
CA ALA A 202 -9.68 -25.24 8.01
C ALA A 202 -8.73 -24.31 7.21
N VAL A 203 -9.03 -23.01 7.24
CA VAL A 203 -8.26 -21.96 6.56
C VAL A 203 -6.85 -21.86 7.14
N TYR A 204 -6.70 -22.05 8.46
CA TYR A 204 -5.43 -21.92 9.17
C TYR A 204 -4.76 -23.27 9.49
N GLN A 205 -5.17 -24.35 8.82
CA GLN A 205 -4.65 -25.71 9.08
C GLN A 205 -3.12 -25.78 9.07
N ASP A 206 -2.49 -25.07 8.14
CA ASP A 206 -1.03 -25.04 7.99
C ASP A 206 -0.31 -24.39 9.21
N TYR A 207 -1.07 -23.73 10.10
CA TYR A 207 -0.58 -23.00 11.28
C TYR A 207 -1.08 -23.58 12.61
N TYR A 208 -1.81 -24.70 12.62
CA TYR A 208 -2.32 -25.34 13.85
C TYR A 208 -1.21 -25.99 14.70
N GLU A 209 -0.12 -26.42 14.07
CA GLU A 209 1.09 -26.87 14.73
C GLU A 209 2.28 -26.42 13.88
N TYR A 210 2.71 -25.19 14.10
CA TYR A 210 3.71 -24.53 13.25
C TYR A 210 4.81 -23.90 14.10
N SER A 211 6.04 -24.01 13.62
CA SER A 211 7.23 -23.44 14.23
C SER A 211 8.19 -23.03 13.12
N GLU A 212 8.59 -21.76 13.09
CA GLU A 212 9.53 -21.25 12.10
C GLU A 212 10.50 -20.22 12.70
N SER A 213 11.74 -20.19 12.19
CA SER A 213 12.77 -19.25 12.64
C SER A 213 12.41 -17.80 12.28
N LEU A 214 12.53 -16.90 13.26
CA LEU A 214 12.26 -15.46 13.08
C LEU A 214 13.17 -14.79 12.04
N ALA A 215 14.40 -15.27 11.91
CA ALA A 215 15.36 -14.74 10.94
C ALA A 215 14.96 -15.01 9.48
N LYS A 216 14.09 -16.01 9.24
CA LYS A 216 13.73 -16.49 7.89
C LYS A 216 12.24 -16.41 7.58
N ILE A 217 11.39 -16.16 8.57
CA ILE A 217 9.95 -16.18 8.39
C ILE A 217 9.51 -15.12 7.35
N PRO A 218 8.78 -15.51 6.29
CA PRO A 218 8.25 -14.56 5.31
C PRO A 218 7.13 -13.67 5.87
N SER A 219 7.06 -12.42 5.39
CA SER A 219 6.07 -11.42 5.80
C SER A 219 4.61 -11.89 5.70
N HIS A 220 4.25 -12.60 4.63
CA HIS A 220 2.87 -13.10 4.49
C HIS A 220 2.47 -14.13 5.55
N ARG A 221 3.43 -14.91 6.09
CA ARG A 221 3.17 -15.86 7.19
C ARG A 221 3.01 -15.14 8.51
N ILE A 222 3.80 -14.08 8.76
CA ILE A 222 3.60 -13.20 9.93
C ILE A 222 2.17 -12.64 9.92
N LEU A 223 1.71 -12.09 8.79
CA LEU A 223 0.35 -11.56 8.66
C LEU A 223 -0.72 -12.65 8.84
N ALA A 224 -0.53 -13.83 8.25
CA ALA A 224 -1.46 -14.95 8.39
C ALA A 224 -1.60 -15.40 9.86
N VAL A 225 -0.48 -15.57 10.56
CA VAL A 225 -0.43 -15.98 11.96
C VAL A 225 -1.03 -14.90 12.87
N ASN A 226 -0.69 -13.62 12.65
CA ASN A 226 -1.27 -12.49 13.37
C ASN A 226 -2.78 -12.42 13.21
N ARG A 227 -3.28 -12.66 12.00
CA ARG A 227 -4.72 -12.68 11.72
C ARG A 227 -5.40 -13.85 12.43
N GLY A 228 -4.85 -15.06 12.34
CA GLY A 228 -5.39 -16.23 13.04
C GLY A 228 -5.42 -16.05 14.56
N GLU A 229 -4.41 -15.38 15.13
CA GLU A 229 -4.39 -15.00 16.55
C GLU A 229 -5.49 -13.98 16.88
N LYS A 230 -5.63 -12.93 16.07
CA LYS A 230 -6.65 -11.89 16.23
C LYS A 230 -8.09 -12.43 16.13
N GLU A 231 -8.30 -13.41 15.25
CA GLU A 231 -9.58 -14.13 15.11
C GLU A 231 -9.80 -15.16 16.24
N GLY A 232 -8.81 -15.38 17.12
CA GLY A 232 -8.89 -16.30 18.26
C GLY A 232 -8.77 -17.78 17.87
N ILE A 233 -8.35 -18.07 16.64
CA ILE A 233 -8.17 -19.42 16.08
C ILE A 233 -6.79 -19.98 16.45
N LEU A 234 -5.77 -19.11 16.55
CA LEU A 234 -4.40 -19.48 16.90
C LEU A 234 -3.98 -18.88 18.25
N SER A 235 -3.05 -19.56 18.93
CA SER A 235 -2.23 -19.00 20.00
C SER A 235 -0.79 -18.92 19.52
N VAL A 236 -0.16 -17.75 19.64
CA VAL A 236 1.16 -17.47 19.07
C VAL A 236 2.09 -16.99 20.17
N ASN A 237 3.30 -17.55 20.23
CA ASN A 237 4.35 -17.07 21.13
C ASN A 237 5.70 -17.10 20.41
N LEU A 238 6.65 -16.33 20.92
CA LEU A 238 8.05 -16.44 20.53
C LEU A 238 8.81 -17.29 21.55
N SER A 239 9.76 -18.07 21.06
CA SER A 239 10.60 -18.93 21.90
C SER A 239 12.07 -18.83 21.52
N LEU A 240 12.92 -19.14 22.50
CA LEU A 240 14.34 -19.43 22.30
C LEU A 240 14.59 -20.89 22.68
N GLU A 241 15.51 -21.53 21.96
CA GLU A 241 16.02 -22.83 22.40
C GLU A 241 16.78 -22.68 23.73
N GLU A 242 16.85 -23.77 24.49
CA GLU A 242 17.38 -23.78 25.85
C GLU A 242 18.83 -23.28 25.92
N LYS A 243 19.63 -23.60 24.91
CA LYS A 243 21.02 -23.15 24.79
C LYS A 243 21.12 -21.62 24.71
N GLU A 244 20.28 -20.99 23.89
CA GLU A 244 20.24 -19.54 23.72
C GLU A 244 19.69 -18.86 24.97
N LYS A 245 18.69 -19.45 25.64
CA LYS A 245 18.21 -18.98 26.95
C LYS A 245 19.34 -18.97 27.99
N GLN A 246 20.08 -20.08 28.11
CA GLN A 246 21.23 -20.18 29.00
C GLN A 246 22.33 -19.17 28.65
N HIS A 247 22.55 -18.92 27.36
CA HIS A 247 23.48 -17.89 26.92
C HIS A 247 23.05 -16.50 27.41
N VAL A 248 21.77 -16.15 27.29
CA VAL A 248 21.22 -14.89 27.80
C VAL A 248 21.38 -14.80 29.31
N GLU A 249 20.97 -15.82 30.07
CA GLU A 249 21.12 -15.84 31.53
C GLU A 249 22.58 -15.62 31.94
N SER A 250 23.53 -16.30 31.26
CA SER A 250 24.96 -16.15 31.54
C SER A 250 25.51 -14.75 31.21
N LEU A 251 24.99 -14.11 30.16
CA LEU A 251 25.38 -12.77 29.74
C LEU A 251 24.93 -11.74 30.78
N LEU A 252 23.70 -11.87 31.26
CA LEU A 252 23.16 -11.01 32.30
C LEU A 252 23.94 -11.18 33.61
N LEU A 253 24.19 -12.44 34.02
CA LEU A 253 24.83 -12.76 35.30
C LEU A 253 26.29 -12.30 35.42
N ARG A 254 27.05 -12.28 34.31
CA ARG A 254 28.45 -11.78 34.28
C ARG A 254 28.61 -10.35 34.80
N SER A 255 27.52 -9.59 34.81
CA SER A 255 27.50 -8.19 35.24
C SER A 255 27.29 -8.00 36.75
N PHE A 256 26.99 -9.07 37.52
CA PHE A 256 26.47 -8.96 38.90
C PHE A 256 27.45 -9.35 40.00
N THR A 257 28.10 -10.51 39.93
CA THR A 257 29.05 -10.91 40.97
C THR A 257 30.11 -11.87 40.43
N LYS A 258 31.28 -11.87 41.08
CA LYS A 258 32.32 -12.89 40.92
C LYS A 258 32.36 -13.87 42.10
N GLU A 259 31.54 -13.63 43.14
CA GLU A 259 31.49 -14.44 44.35
C GLU A 259 30.66 -15.70 44.13
N VAL A 260 31.25 -16.86 44.44
CA VAL A 260 30.63 -18.17 44.20
C VAL A 260 29.43 -18.39 45.12
N GLU A 261 29.49 -17.94 46.38
CA GLU A 261 28.40 -18.13 47.36
C GLU A 261 27.13 -17.35 47.03
N LEU A 262 27.23 -16.27 46.25
CA LEU A 262 26.09 -15.45 45.85
C LEU A 262 25.53 -15.83 44.47
N TYR A 263 26.16 -16.79 43.77
CA TYR A 263 25.80 -17.16 42.41
C TYR A 263 24.32 -17.55 42.29
N GLU A 264 23.84 -18.47 43.13
CA GLU A 264 22.44 -18.94 43.12
C GLU A 264 21.45 -17.82 43.41
N LEU A 265 21.79 -16.91 44.34
CA LEU A 265 20.95 -15.77 44.67
C LEU A 265 20.78 -14.85 43.45
N PHE A 266 21.88 -14.41 42.83
CA PHE A 266 21.82 -13.56 41.66
C PHE A 266 21.25 -14.27 40.43
N HIS A 267 21.52 -15.57 40.26
CA HIS A 267 20.92 -16.35 39.18
C HIS A 267 19.39 -16.40 39.32
N SER A 268 18.87 -16.56 40.54
CA SER A 268 17.42 -16.50 40.79
C SER A 268 16.79 -15.14 40.43
N ILE A 269 17.50 -14.04 40.74
CA ILE A 269 17.09 -12.66 40.38
C ILE A 269 17.07 -12.50 38.85
N ILE A 270 18.12 -12.94 38.17
CA ILE A 270 18.23 -12.85 36.70
C ILE A 270 17.14 -13.68 36.03
N ARG A 271 16.86 -14.89 36.53
CA ARG A 271 15.80 -15.74 35.99
C ARG A 271 14.42 -15.10 36.15
N ASP A 272 14.09 -14.57 37.32
CA ASP A 272 12.84 -13.84 37.54
C ASP A 272 12.75 -12.59 36.64
N ALA A 273 13.82 -11.79 36.57
CA ALA A 273 13.88 -10.63 35.68
C ALA A 273 13.68 -11.01 34.21
N TYR A 274 14.30 -12.11 33.77
CA TYR A 274 14.19 -12.62 32.41
C TYR A 274 12.77 -13.10 32.09
N ASP A 275 12.26 -14.07 32.86
CA ASP A 275 11.00 -14.76 32.55
C ASP A 275 9.78 -13.85 32.75
N ARG A 276 9.76 -13.01 33.79
CA ARG A 276 8.58 -12.20 34.15
C ARG A 276 8.54 -10.83 33.49
N LEU A 277 9.70 -10.22 33.23
CA LEU A 277 9.78 -8.80 32.86
C LEU A 277 10.43 -8.58 31.49
N LEU A 278 11.67 -9.05 31.29
CA LEU A 278 12.44 -8.80 30.07
C LEU A 278 11.88 -9.53 28.86
N PHE A 279 11.79 -10.87 28.91
CA PHE A 279 11.39 -11.66 27.76
C PHE A 279 9.98 -11.29 27.27
N PRO A 280 8.94 -11.16 28.12
CA PRO A 280 7.61 -10.74 27.64
C PRO A 280 7.56 -9.31 27.08
N ALA A 281 8.44 -8.41 27.56
CA ALA A 281 8.53 -7.06 26.99
C ALA A 281 9.22 -7.10 25.61
N VAL A 282 10.36 -7.76 25.51
CA VAL A 282 11.13 -7.90 24.27
C VAL A 282 10.39 -8.75 23.23
N GLU A 283 9.64 -9.76 23.65
CA GLU A 283 8.76 -10.55 22.77
C GLU A 283 7.75 -9.66 22.07
N ARG A 284 7.06 -8.78 22.82
CA ARG A 284 6.11 -7.82 22.23
C ARG A 284 6.79 -6.85 21.27
N GLU A 285 7.98 -6.37 21.61
CA GLU A 285 8.77 -5.51 20.71
C GLU A 285 9.15 -6.24 19.42
N VAL A 286 9.66 -7.47 19.52
CA VAL A 286 10.04 -8.28 18.35
C VAL A 286 8.80 -8.62 17.51
N ARG A 287 7.66 -8.95 18.13
CA ARG A 287 6.38 -9.14 17.42
C ARG A 287 5.97 -7.87 16.66
N ASN A 288 6.11 -6.70 17.27
CA ASN A 288 5.83 -5.42 16.61
C ASN A 288 6.79 -5.17 15.44
N ILE A 289 8.11 -5.35 15.63
CA ILE A 289 9.11 -5.19 14.57
C ILE A 289 8.81 -6.09 13.36
N LEU A 290 8.47 -7.37 13.63
CA LEU A 290 8.11 -8.32 12.59
C LEU A 290 6.82 -7.92 11.88
N THR A 291 5.83 -7.44 12.63
CA THR A 291 4.55 -6.96 12.10
C THR A 291 4.76 -5.72 11.23
N ASP A 292 5.47 -4.70 11.71
CA ASP A 292 5.75 -3.46 10.98
C ASP A 292 6.47 -3.74 9.66
N LYS A 293 7.46 -4.64 9.68
CA LYS A 293 8.19 -5.09 8.48
C LYS A 293 7.26 -5.82 7.51
N ALA A 294 6.40 -6.69 8.03
CA ALA A 294 5.49 -7.47 7.20
C ALA A 294 4.39 -6.62 6.56
N GLU A 295 3.86 -5.65 7.31
CA GLU A 295 2.90 -4.66 6.80
C GLU A 295 3.54 -3.76 5.74
N GLU A 296 4.76 -3.27 5.96
CA GLU A 296 5.48 -2.46 4.99
C GLU A 296 5.67 -3.20 3.66
N GLU A 297 6.14 -4.45 3.71
CA GLU A 297 6.32 -5.26 2.52
C GLU A 297 4.99 -5.55 1.80
N ALA A 298 3.91 -5.79 2.56
CA ALA A 298 2.58 -6.00 1.99
C ALA A 298 2.04 -4.73 1.31
N ILE A 299 2.20 -3.56 1.95
CA ILE A 299 1.81 -2.27 1.39
C ILE A 299 2.56 -1.99 0.08
N LEU A 300 3.85 -2.30 -0.01
CA LEU A 300 4.61 -2.18 -1.27
C LEU A 300 4.00 -3.00 -2.41
N VAL A 301 3.55 -4.23 -2.12
CA VAL A 301 2.84 -5.07 -3.09
C VAL A 301 1.50 -4.44 -3.48
N PHE A 302 0.74 -3.92 -2.50
CA PHE A 302 -0.54 -3.27 -2.75
C PHE A 302 -0.39 -2.02 -3.63
N ARG A 303 0.67 -1.23 -3.43
CA ARG A 303 1.01 -0.07 -4.28
C ARG A 303 1.18 -0.50 -5.74
N GLU A 304 1.98 -1.53 -5.98
CA GLU A 304 2.26 -2.01 -7.33
C GLU A 304 1.01 -2.62 -7.98
N ASN A 305 0.20 -3.36 -7.22
CA ASN A 305 -1.07 -3.88 -7.69
C ASN A 305 -2.06 -2.76 -8.07
N LEU A 306 -2.18 -1.73 -7.23
CA LEU A 306 -3.04 -0.58 -7.52
C LEU A 306 -2.55 0.18 -8.75
N LYS A 307 -1.24 0.45 -8.83
CA LYS A 307 -0.63 1.13 -9.98
C LYS A 307 -0.97 0.42 -11.29
N ASN A 308 -0.76 -0.90 -11.34
CA ASN A 308 -1.06 -1.69 -12.52
C ASN A 308 -2.56 -1.74 -12.83
N LEU A 309 -3.42 -1.78 -11.81
CA LEU A 309 -4.87 -1.70 -11.98
C LEU A 309 -5.32 -0.37 -12.59
N LEU A 310 -4.74 0.75 -12.15
CA LEU A 310 -5.04 2.09 -12.65
C LEU A 310 -4.50 2.34 -14.07
N LEU A 311 -3.38 1.70 -14.42
CA LEU A 311 -2.73 1.79 -15.73
C LEU A 311 -3.32 0.86 -16.80
N GLN A 312 -4.33 0.06 -16.46
CA GLN A 312 -4.99 -0.80 -17.44
C GLN A 312 -5.50 0.00 -18.64
N ALA A 313 -5.30 -0.56 -19.83
CA ALA A 313 -5.69 0.07 -21.07
C ALA A 313 -7.21 0.26 -21.13
N PRO A 314 -7.70 1.51 -21.30
CA PRO A 314 -9.13 1.79 -21.44
C PRO A 314 -9.71 1.20 -22.73
N LEU A 315 -10.97 0.76 -22.69
CA LEU A 315 -11.74 0.39 -23.88
C LEU A 315 -12.64 1.56 -24.31
N HIS A 316 -12.03 2.52 -24.99
CA HIS A 316 -12.72 3.71 -25.49
C HIS A 316 -13.84 3.39 -26.47
N GLU A 317 -14.86 4.25 -26.47
CA GLU A 317 -15.97 4.28 -27.41
C GLU A 317 -16.79 2.98 -27.50
N LYS A 318 -16.92 2.26 -26.39
CA LYS A 318 -17.76 1.06 -26.29
C LYS A 318 -19.08 1.37 -25.59
N THR A 319 -20.19 1.02 -26.24
CA THR A 319 -21.51 1.00 -25.62
C THR A 319 -21.64 -0.27 -24.77
N ILE A 320 -21.94 -0.11 -23.48
CA ILE A 320 -21.82 -1.20 -22.49
C ILE A 320 -23.18 -1.58 -21.93
N LEU A 321 -23.41 -2.89 -21.84
CA LEU A 321 -24.41 -3.49 -20.96
C LEU A 321 -23.68 -4.00 -19.71
N ALA A 322 -23.78 -3.25 -18.61
CA ALA A 322 -23.13 -3.61 -17.34
C ALA A 322 -24.07 -4.42 -16.47
N LEU A 323 -23.55 -5.53 -15.93
CA LEU A 323 -24.25 -6.52 -15.13
C LEU A 323 -23.56 -6.63 -13.78
N ASP A 324 -24.26 -6.25 -12.71
CA ASP A 324 -23.86 -6.46 -11.32
C ASP A 324 -24.59 -7.71 -10.78
N PRO A 325 -23.92 -8.87 -10.73
CA PRO A 325 -24.55 -10.14 -10.46
C PRO A 325 -25.26 -10.20 -9.10
N GLY A 326 -26.23 -11.10 -9.00
CA GLY A 326 -26.94 -11.32 -7.75
C GLY A 326 -27.83 -12.56 -7.79
N TYR A 327 -27.93 -13.21 -6.63
CA TYR A 327 -28.85 -14.31 -6.40
C TYR A 327 -30.28 -13.75 -6.21
N ARG A 328 -30.76 -13.68 -4.97
CA ARG A 328 -32.18 -13.40 -4.65
C ARG A 328 -32.71 -12.06 -5.17
N THR A 329 -31.87 -11.01 -5.18
CA THR A 329 -32.27 -9.66 -5.62
C THR A 329 -32.15 -9.45 -7.12
N GLY A 330 -31.71 -10.47 -7.86
CA GLY A 330 -31.42 -10.39 -9.28
C GLY A 330 -30.09 -9.68 -9.58
N CYS A 331 -29.69 -9.80 -10.84
CA CYS A 331 -28.59 -9.08 -11.46
C CYS A 331 -29.06 -7.67 -11.81
N LYS A 332 -28.38 -6.65 -11.30
CA LYS A 332 -28.69 -5.26 -11.66
C LYS A 332 -28.06 -4.95 -13.00
N VAL A 333 -28.78 -4.17 -13.81
CA VAL A 333 -28.40 -3.86 -15.19
C VAL A 333 -28.30 -2.36 -15.37
N ALA A 334 -27.22 -1.89 -15.99
CA ALA A 334 -27.07 -0.52 -16.43
C ALA A 334 -26.58 -0.47 -17.89
N ILE A 335 -27.18 0.39 -18.70
CA ILE A 335 -26.75 0.66 -20.07
C ILE A 335 -25.96 1.97 -20.06
N LEU A 336 -24.74 1.91 -20.62
CA LEU A 336 -23.86 3.06 -20.79
C LEU A 336 -23.62 3.29 -22.28
N ASP A 337 -23.67 4.53 -22.71
CA ASP A 337 -23.26 4.89 -24.08
C ASP A 337 -21.73 4.82 -24.25
N LYS A 338 -21.27 5.08 -25.48
CA LYS A 338 -19.84 5.09 -25.84
C LYS A 338 -18.99 6.11 -25.07
N HIS A 339 -19.61 7.09 -24.41
CA HIS A 339 -18.94 8.10 -23.58
C HIS A 339 -19.08 7.82 -22.07
N GLY A 340 -19.78 6.74 -21.70
CA GLY A 340 -20.02 6.35 -20.31
C GLY A 340 -21.16 7.10 -19.64
N PHE A 341 -22.03 7.76 -20.41
CA PHE A 341 -23.26 8.31 -19.88
C PHE A 341 -24.31 7.22 -19.71
N TYR A 342 -24.92 7.23 -18.53
CA TYR A 342 -26.02 6.34 -18.18
C TYR A 342 -27.25 6.57 -19.06
N GLN A 343 -27.84 5.50 -19.57
CA GLN A 343 -28.98 5.54 -20.50
C GLN A 343 -30.27 4.94 -19.91
N GLU A 344 -30.19 3.74 -19.36
CA GLU A 344 -31.34 2.98 -18.82
C GLU A 344 -30.84 1.91 -17.84
N ASN A 345 -31.69 1.49 -16.90
CA ASN A 345 -31.43 0.39 -15.96
C ASN A 345 -32.57 -0.63 -15.95
N ASP A 346 -32.27 -1.86 -15.53
CA ASP A 346 -33.26 -2.92 -15.32
C ASP A 346 -32.73 -3.91 -14.26
N VAL A 347 -33.50 -4.95 -13.95
CA VAL A 347 -33.10 -6.08 -13.10
C VAL A 347 -33.39 -7.39 -13.83
N PHE A 348 -32.36 -8.22 -13.98
CA PHE A 348 -32.46 -9.52 -14.61
C PHE A 348 -32.37 -10.64 -13.58
N PHE A 349 -33.27 -11.62 -13.67
CA PHE A 349 -33.23 -12.81 -12.82
C PHE A 349 -32.61 -13.96 -13.61
N LEU A 350 -31.31 -14.18 -13.42
CA LEU A 350 -30.46 -15.01 -14.30
C LEU A 350 -30.11 -16.41 -13.78
N VAL A 351 -30.27 -16.64 -12.47
CA VAL A 351 -29.80 -17.87 -11.80
C VAL A 351 -30.78 -19.03 -12.00
N GLU A 352 -30.37 -20.03 -12.79
CA GLU A 352 -31.11 -21.30 -12.97
C GLU A 352 -31.26 -22.05 -11.63
N GLY A 353 -32.43 -22.67 -11.41
CA GLY A 353 -32.77 -23.36 -10.17
C GLY A 353 -33.18 -22.44 -9.00
N MET A 354 -32.80 -21.16 -9.03
CA MET A 354 -33.27 -20.16 -8.05
C MET A 354 -34.42 -19.31 -8.58
N HIS A 355 -34.35 -18.90 -9.85
CA HIS A 355 -35.38 -18.08 -10.50
C HIS A 355 -36.29 -18.92 -11.39
N HIS A 356 -37.55 -18.50 -11.52
CA HIS A 356 -38.55 -19.21 -12.32
C HIS A 356 -38.25 -19.11 -13.82
N GLU A 357 -38.63 -20.12 -14.61
CA GLU A 357 -38.40 -20.16 -16.07
C GLU A 357 -38.91 -18.92 -16.80
N LYS A 358 -40.08 -18.41 -16.41
CA LYS A 358 -40.65 -17.18 -16.98
C LYS A 358 -39.75 -15.95 -16.74
N GLN A 359 -39.07 -15.89 -15.60
CA GLN A 359 -38.15 -14.78 -15.29
C GLN A 359 -36.87 -14.88 -16.12
N LEU A 360 -36.35 -16.09 -16.33
CA LEU A 360 -35.20 -16.34 -17.21
C LEU A 360 -35.52 -15.99 -18.67
N GLU A 361 -36.71 -16.35 -19.15
CA GLU A 361 -37.18 -16.01 -20.50
C GLU A 361 -37.41 -14.51 -20.66
N ASP A 362 -37.97 -13.83 -19.65
CA ASP A 362 -38.13 -12.37 -19.64
C ASP A 362 -36.76 -11.67 -19.69
N ALA A 363 -35.80 -12.12 -18.88
CA ALA A 363 -34.44 -11.60 -18.91
C ALA A 363 -33.78 -11.78 -20.29
N ARG A 364 -33.99 -12.94 -20.95
CA ARG A 364 -33.50 -13.19 -22.31
C ARG A 364 -34.09 -12.18 -23.31
N LYS A 365 -35.41 -11.97 -23.28
CA LYS A 365 -36.10 -11.03 -24.16
C LYS A 365 -35.64 -9.59 -23.94
N LYS A 366 -35.49 -9.18 -22.67
CA LYS A 366 -34.98 -7.86 -22.29
C LYS A 366 -33.54 -7.63 -22.72
N ALA A 367 -32.65 -8.59 -22.48
CA ALA A 367 -31.27 -8.52 -22.92
C ALA A 367 -31.17 -8.30 -24.44
N LEU A 368 -31.90 -9.10 -25.24
CA LEU A 368 -31.94 -8.93 -26.70
C LEU A 368 -32.51 -7.57 -27.14
N LYS A 369 -33.58 -7.12 -26.48
CA LYS A 369 -34.16 -5.80 -26.72
C LYS A 369 -33.12 -4.71 -26.48
N TYR A 370 -32.39 -4.74 -25.37
CA TYR A 370 -31.41 -3.70 -25.04
C TYR A 370 -30.17 -3.76 -25.93
N ILE A 371 -29.65 -4.96 -26.22
CA ILE A 371 -28.54 -5.16 -27.15
C ILE A 371 -28.84 -4.51 -28.50
N LYS A 372 -30.05 -4.73 -29.04
CA LYS A 372 -30.47 -4.15 -30.32
C LYS A 372 -30.81 -2.66 -30.22
N LYS A 373 -31.53 -2.23 -29.19
CA LYS A 373 -31.99 -0.83 -29.01
C LYS A 373 -30.81 0.13 -28.90
N TYR A 374 -29.78 -0.26 -28.15
CA TYR A 374 -28.65 0.60 -27.83
C TYR A 374 -27.41 0.35 -28.68
N GLY A 375 -27.39 -0.74 -29.47
CA GLY A 375 -26.19 -1.11 -30.23
C GLY A 375 -25.04 -1.48 -29.29
N ILE A 376 -25.31 -2.36 -28.32
CA ILE A 376 -24.32 -2.77 -27.33
C ILE A 376 -23.11 -3.42 -28.00
N ASP A 377 -21.92 -2.90 -27.74
CA ASP A 377 -20.65 -3.45 -28.23
C ASP A 377 -20.10 -4.54 -27.29
N LEU A 378 -20.35 -4.39 -25.99
CA LEU A 378 -19.73 -5.17 -24.94
C LEU A 378 -20.66 -5.39 -23.74
N VAL A 379 -20.70 -6.63 -23.23
CA VAL A 379 -21.31 -6.94 -21.94
C VAL A 379 -20.23 -7.00 -20.86
N VAL A 380 -20.38 -6.23 -19.79
CA VAL A 380 -19.45 -6.22 -18.66
C VAL A 380 -20.12 -6.86 -17.46
N ILE A 381 -19.50 -7.87 -16.87
CA ILE A 381 -20.05 -8.63 -15.75
C ILE A 381 -19.13 -8.45 -14.53
N GLY A 382 -19.68 -8.06 -13.38
CA GLY A 382 -18.94 -8.04 -12.11
C GLY A 382 -18.48 -9.44 -11.70
N ASN A 383 -17.33 -9.56 -11.04
CA ASN A 383 -16.77 -10.85 -10.58
C ASN A 383 -17.32 -11.29 -9.21
N GLY A 384 -18.45 -10.73 -8.77
CA GLY A 384 -19.07 -10.98 -7.49
C GLY A 384 -19.85 -12.25 -7.33
N THR A 385 -20.77 -12.19 -6.38
CA THR A 385 -21.70 -13.25 -6.05
C THR A 385 -22.66 -13.51 -7.22
N ALA A 386 -22.78 -14.76 -7.66
CA ALA A 386 -23.55 -15.18 -8.84
C ALA A 386 -22.97 -14.74 -10.20
N SER A 387 -21.72 -14.26 -10.24
CA SER A 387 -21.03 -13.85 -11.48
C SER A 387 -20.94 -14.99 -12.48
N ARG A 388 -20.74 -16.22 -12.01
CA ARG A 388 -20.62 -17.40 -12.84
C ARG A 388 -21.93 -17.77 -13.55
N GLU A 389 -23.02 -17.73 -12.82
CA GLU A 389 -24.36 -17.98 -13.32
C GLU A 389 -24.76 -16.90 -14.35
N THR A 390 -24.34 -15.67 -14.10
CA THR A 390 -24.53 -14.53 -15.02
C THR A 390 -23.67 -14.69 -16.29
N GLU A 391 -22.40 -15.09 -16.15
CA GLU A 391 -21.50 -15.43 -17.27
C GLU A 391 -22.10 -16.55 -18.14
N SER A 392 -22.62 -17.61 -17.52
CA SER A 392 -23.25 -18.74 -18.22
C SER A 392 -24.46 -18.29 -19.04
N PHE A 393 -25.33 -17.47 -18.44
CA PHE A 393 -26.48 -16.89 -19.14
C PHE A 393 -26.04 -16.05 -20.35
N VAL A 394 -25.07 -15.16 -20.18
CA VAL A 394 -24.58 -14.28 -21.24
C VAL A 394 -23.91 -15.08 -22.36
N ALA A 395 -23.04 -16.03 -22.03
CA ALA A 395 -22.38 -16.89 -23.01
C ALA A 395 -23.39 -17.72 -23.83
N LYS A 396 -24.40 -18.29 -23.16
CA LYS A 396 -25.50 -19.01 -23.81
C LYS A 396 -26.30 -18.10 -24.74
N LEU A 397 -26.65 -16.89 -24.29
CA LEU A 397 -27.36 -15.90 -25.09
C LEU A 397 -26.58 -15.54 -26.37
N ILE A 398 -25.29 -15.21 -26.23
CA ILE A 398 -24.42 -14.87 -27.37
C ILE A 398 -24.36 -16.01 -28.38
N ARG A 399 -24.19 -17.24 -27.91
CA ARG A 399 -24.05 -18.43 -28.76
C ARG A 399 -25.34 -18.78 -29.49
N GLU A 400 -26.46 -18.87 -28.78
CA GLU A 400 -27.75 -19.30 -29.34
C GLU A 400 -28.32 -18.26 -30.32
N GLU A 401 -28.15 -16.97 -30.01
CA GLU A 401 -28.66 -15.86 -30.83
C GLU A 401 -27.64 -15.37 -31.87
N LYS A 402 -26.45 -16.00 -31.91
CA LYS A 402 -25.32 -15.69 -32.83
C LYS A 402 -24.97 -14.19 -32.83
N LEU A 403 -24.94 -13.60 -31.64
CA LEU A 403 -24.67 -12.18 -31.47
C LEU A 403 -23.20 -11.87 -31.77
N LYS A 404 -22.93 -10.76 -32.46
CA LYS A 404 -21.57 -10.27 -32.72
C LYS A 404 -21.07 -9.36 -31.59
N ILE A 405 -21.31 -9.77 -30.36
CA ILE A 405 -20.86 -9.06 -29.15
C ILE A 405 -19.99 -9.98 -28.32
N GLN A 406 -19.12 -9.40 -27.51
CA GLN A 406 -18.29 -10.12 -26.57
C GLN A 406 -18.68 -9.73 -25.15
N TYR A 407 -18.18 -10.46 -24.17
CA TYR A 407 -18.31 -10.11 -22.76
C TYR A 407 -16.96 -10.11 -22.07
N LEU A 408 -16.87 -9.45 -20.92
CA LEU A 408 -15.71 -9.54 -20.04
C LEU A 408 -16.13 -9.53 -18.57
N ILE A 409 -15.23 -10.07 -17.73
CA ILE A 409 -15.41 -10.10 -16.29
C ILE A 409 -14.59 -8.99 -15.63
N ALA A 410 -15.26 -7.98 -15.09
CA ALA A 410 -14.67 -6.84 -14.39
C ALA A 410 -14.50 -7.12 -12.90
N ASN A 411 -13.44 -6.55 -12.32
CA ASN A 411 -13.30 -6.53 -10.86
C ASN A 411 -14.35 -5.56 -10.28
N GLU A 412 -15.24 -6.04 -9.42
CA GLU A 412 -16.25 -5.22 -8.76
C GLU A 412 -15.81 -4.68 -7.39
N ALA A 413 -14.61 -5.04 -6.91
CA ALA A 413 -14.10 -4.59 -5.62
C ALA A 413 -14.14 -3.07 -5.52
N GLY A 414 -14.83 -2.54 -4.51
CA GLY A 414 -15.06 -1.11 -4.32
C GLY A 414 -16.33 -0.55 -4.98
N ALA A 415 -17.00 -1.28 -5.87
CA ALA A 415 -18.23 -0.80 -6.53
C ALA A 415 -19.38 -0.58 -5.53
N SER A 416 -19.50 -1.45 -4.53
CA SER A 416 -20.46 -1.28 -3.43
C SER A 416 -20.15 -0.05 -2.58
N VAL A 417 -18.86 0.19 -2.27
CA VAL A 417 -18.40 1.38 -1.54
C VAL A 417 -18.69 2.66 -2.31
N TYR A 418 -18.41 2.67 -3.61
CA TYR A 418 -18.79 3.77 -4.49
C TYR A 418 -20.30 3.99 -4.48
N SER A 419 -21.09 2.94 -4.68
CA SER A 419 -22.55 3.04 -4.83
C SER A 419 -23.25 3.68 -3.63
N ALA A 420 -22.73 3.42 -2.43
CA ALA A 420 -23.22 3.97 -1.16
C ALA A 420 -22.56 5.32 -0.79
N SER A 421 -21.62 5.81 -1.59
CA SER A 421 -20.89 7.04 -1.32
C SER A 421 -21.73 8.29 -1.57
N LYS A 422 -21.37 9.40 -0.90
CA LYS A 422 -21.95 10.72 -1.18
C LYS A 422 -21.71 11.16 -2.62
N LEU A 423 -20.56 10.80 -3.21
CA LEU A 423 -20.24 11.12 -4.60
C LEU A 423 -21.22 10.45 -5.56
N ALA A 424 -21.48 9.14 -5.40
CA ALA A 424 -22.43 8.45 -6.27
C ALA A 424 -23.87 8.96 -6.07
N ALA A 425 -24.24 9.37 -4.85
CA ALA A 425 -25.52 10.02 -4.59
C ALA A 425 -25.61 11.42 -5.23
N GLU A 426 -24.51 12.18 -5.31
CA GLU A 426 -24.44 13.46 -6.06
C GLU A 426 -24.51 13.23 -7.58
N GLU A 427 -23.83 12.20 -8.11
CA GLU A 427 -23.86 11.86 -9.54
C GLU A 427 -25.21 11.30 -10.00
N PHE A 428 -25.87 10.50 -9.14
CA PHE A 428 -27.12 9.82 -9.46
C PHE A 428 -28.14 9.90 -8.30
N PRO A 429 -28.75 11.07 -8.05
CA PRO A 429 -29.67 11.27 -6.92
C PRO A 429 -30.89 10.36 -6.99
N ASP A 430 -31.44 10.17 -8.19
CA ASP A 430 -32.71 9.47 -8.41
C ASP A 430 -32.56 7.95 -8.63
N LEU A 431 -31.33 7.44 -8.67
CA LEU A 431 -31.08 6.01 -8.87
C LEU A 431 -30.92 5.27 -7.55
N ASP A 432 -31.41 4.02 -7.52
CA ASP A 432 -31.16 3.10 -6.41
C ASP A 432 -29.65 2.82 -6.25
N VAL A 433 -29.24 2.56 -5.01
CA VAL A 433 -27.85 2.27 -4.66
C VAL A 433 -27.29 1.14 -5.52
N THR A 434 -28.05 0.07 -5.75
CA THR A 434 -27.55 -1.11 -6.47
C THR A 434 -27.31 -0.84 -7.96
N VAL A 435 -28.08 0.07 -8.58
CA VAL A 435 -27.87 0.48 -9.99
C VAL A 435 -26.57 1.26 -10.14
N ARG A 436 -26.20 2.08 -9.16
CA ARG A 436 -24.93 2.84 -9.15
C ARG A 436 -23.72 1.90 -9.17
N GLY A 437 -23.82 0.74 -8.51
CA GLY A 437 -22.80 -0.31 -8.56
C GLY A 437 -22.59 -0.84 -9.99
N ALA A 438 -23.67 -1.18 -10.69
CA ALA A 438 -23.62 -1.64 -12.08
C ALA A 438 -23.03 -0.58 -13.03
N ILE A 439 -23.40 0.70 -12.84
CA ILE A 439 -22.79 1.82 -13.60
C ILE A 439 -21.27 1.85 -13.40
N SER A 440 -20.80 1.73 -12.16
CA SER A 440 -19.37 1.75 -11.85
C SER A 440 -18.63 0.57 -12.50
N ILE A 441 -19.20 -0.63 -12.44
CA ILE A 441 -18.64 -1.83 -13.10
C ILE A 441 -18.42 -1.60 -14.60
N GLY A 442 -19.40 -1.00 -15.30
CA GLY A 442 -19.27 -0.69 -16.72
C GLY A 442 -18.24 0.41 -17.01
N ARG A 443 -18.27 1.51 -16.25
CA ARG A 443 -17.36 2.65 -16.44
C ARG A 443 -15.90 2.32 -16.21
N ARG A 444 -15.59 1.41 -15.27
CA ARG A 444 -14.22 0.93 -15.00
C ARG A 444 -13.55 0.28 -16.20
N ILE A 445 -14.33 -0.18 -17.17
CA ILE A 445 -13.80 -0.77 -18.41
C ILE A 445 -13.56 0.29 -19.49
N GLN A 446 -14.42 1.30 -19.55
CA GLN A 446 -14.25 2.41 -20.48
C GLN A 446 -13.03 3.25 -20.09
N ASP A 447 -12.86 3.52 -18.80
CA ASP A 447 -11.66 4.15 -18.24
C ASP A 447 -11.46 3.71 -16.78
N PRO A 448 -10.54 2.75 -16.52
CA PRO A 448 -10.24 2.28 -15.17
C PRO A 448 -9.83 3.40 -14.23
N LEU A 449 -8.95 4.31 -14.67
CA LEU A 449 -8.43 5.41 -13.85
C LEU A 449 -9.57 6.35 -13.44
N ALA A 450 -10.34 6.85 -14.40
CA ALA A 450 -11.36 7.86 -14.15
C ALA A 450 -12.48 7.38 -13.21
N GLU A 451 -12.74 6.08 -13.18
CA GLU A 451 -13.75 5.48 -12.31
C GLU A 451 -13.18 5.00 -10.97
N LEU A 452 -11.97 4.45 -10.94
CA LEU A 452 -11.33 3.96 -9.70
C LEU A 452 -10.99 5.04 -8.70
N VAL A 453 -10.59 6.23 -9.16
CA VAL A 453 -10.30 7.38 -8.29
C VAL A 453 -11.52 7.92 -7.54
N LYS A 454 -12.73 7.47 -7.89
CA LYS A 454 -13.96 7.81 -7.17
C LYS A 454 -14.16 6.96 -5.91
N ILE A 455 -13.36 5.91 -5.75
CA ILE A 455 -13.45 4.94 -4.66
C ILE A 455 -12.39 5.31 -3.63
N ASP A 456 -12.73 5.15 -2.36
CA ASP A 456 -11.76 5.19 -1.26
C ASP A 456 -10.59 4.21 -1.55
N PRO A 457 -9.32 4.66 -1.59
CA PRO A 457 -8.21 3.86 -2.09
C PRO A 457 -8.05 2.51 -1.37
N LYS A 458 -8.20 2.49 -0.04
CA LYS A 458 -8.17 1.27 0.78
C LYS A 458 -9.38 0.35 0.61
N SER A 459 -10.40 0.79 -0.11
CA SER A 459 -11.57 -0.02 -0.48
C SER A 459 -11.43 -0.63 -1.88
N ILE A 460 -10.41 -0.23 -2.63
CA ILE A 460 -9.99 -0.92 -3.85
C ILE A 460 -9.29 -2.20 -3.40
N GLY A 461 -9.81 -3.37 -3.79
CA GLY A 461 -9.19 -4.65 -3.45
C GLY A 461 -7.86 -4.81 -4.18
N VAL A 462 -6.75 -4.53 -3.48
CA VAL A 462 -5.38 -4.49 -4.04
C VAL A 462 -4.47 -5.56 -3.47
N GLY A 463 -4.92 -6.33 -2.47
CA GLY A 463 -4.21 -7.53 -2.07
C GLY A 463 -4.79 -8.29 -0.89
N MET A 464 -4.12 -9.41 -0.58
CA MET A 464 -4.45 -10.25 0.58
C MET A 464 -4.02 -9.55 1.87
N TYR A 465 -4.78 -9.70 2.96
CA TYR A 465 -4.51 -9.08 4.26
C TYR A 465 -4.54 -7.54 4.28
N GLN A 466 -5.11 -6.90 3.25
CA GLN A 466 -5.23 -5.45 3.17
C GLN A 466 -5.97 -4.82 4.37
N HIS A 467 -6.89 -5.55 5.00
CA HIS A 467 -7.60 -5.11 6.21
C HIS A 467 -6.85 -5.42 7.52
N ASP A 468 -5.74 -6.15 7.44
CA ASP A 468 -4.95 -6.59 8.58
C ASP A 468 -3.69 -5.73 8.79
N VAL A 469 -3.33 -4.88 7.82
CA VAL A 469 -2.23 -3.91 7.94
C VAL A 469 -2.69 -2.58 8.58
N ASN A 470 -1.74 -1.73 8.97
CA ASN A 470 -2.03 -0.37 9.41
C ASN A 470 -2.80 0.44 8.35
N GLN A 471 -4.07 0.73 8.64
CA GLN A 471 -4.98 1.37 7.70
C GLN A 471 -4.61 2.83 7.38
N GLY A 472 -3.95 3.54 8.28
CA GLY A 472 -3.51 4.92 8.02
C GLY A 472 -2.34 4.95 7.03
N ARG A 473 -1.32 4.11 7.26
CA ARG A 473 -0.19 3.94 6.33
C ARG A 473 -0.64 3.44 4.97
N LEU A 474 -1.59 2.50 4.95
CA LEU A 474 -2.16 1.99 3.70
C LEU A 474 -2.83 3.10 2.90
N ASP A 475 -3.72 3.87 3.53
CA ASP A 475 -4.49 4.94 2.87
C ASP A 475 -3.58 5.99 2.24
N GLU A 476 -2.59 6.48 3.00
CA GLU A 476 -1.59 7.43 2.52
C GLU A 476 -0.80 6.87 1.33
N SER A 477 -0.37 5.61 1.43
CA SER A 477 0.45 4.99 0.39
C SER A 477 -0.33 4.74 -0.91
N LEU A 478 -1.60 4.33 -0.81
CA LEU A 478 -2.45 4.13 -1.99
C LEU A 478 -2.88 5.46 -2.64
N ASP A 479 -3.14 6.50 -1.84
CA ASP A 479 -3.44 7.84 -2.35
C ASP A 479 -2.24 8.45 -3.12
N GLN A 480 -1.02 8.23 -2.62
CA GLN A 480 0.20 8.60 -3.34
C GLN A 480 0.32 7.89 -4.70
N VAL A 481 -0.02 6.60 -4.77
CA VAL A 481 -0.03 5.84 -6.05
C VAL A 481 -1.07 6.41 -7.01
N ILE A 482 -2.27 6.71 -6.53
CA ILE A 482 -3.31 7.34 -7.36
C ILE A 482 -2.81 8.68 -7.89
N THR A 483 -2.28 9.53 -7.01
CA THR A 483 -1.70 10.82 -7.39
C THR A 483 -0.61 10.66 -8.44
N THR A 484 0.31 9.72 -8.25
CA THR A 484 1.37 9.39 -9.21
C THR A 484 0.78 9.05 -10.58
N VAL A 485 -0.15 8.09 -10.64
CA VAL A 485 -0.74 7.62 -11.91
C VAL A 485 -1.56 8.71 -12.59
N VAL A 486 -2.37 9.46 -11.83
CA VAL A 486 -3.19 10.56 -12.36
C VAL A 486 -2.33 11.66 -12.97
N ASN A 487 -1.23 12.05 -12.32
CA ASN A 487 -0.32 13.07 -12.87
C ASN A 487 0.54 12.52 -14.02
N ASN A 488 0.85 11.23 -14.02
CA ASN A 488 1.52 10.59 -15.15
C ASN A 488 0.65 10.64 -16.42
N VAL A 489 -0.62 10.26 -16.32
CA VAL A 489 -1.59 10.27 -17.43
C VAL A 489 -2.04 11.70 -17.78
N GLY A 490 -2.19 12.55 -16.75
CA GLY A 490 -2.86 13.85 -16.84
C GLY A 490 -4.39 13.72 -16.90
N ALA A 491 -5.08 14.85 -16.90
CA ALA A 491 -6.54 14.90 -16.95
C ALA A 491 -7.05 15.91 -17.97
N ASN A 492 -8.08 15.55 -18.73
CA ASN A 492 -8.80 16.50 -19.57
C ASN A 492 -9.64 17.43 -18.69
N LEU A 493 -9.32 18.72 -18.70
CA LEU A 493 -9.94 19.72 -17.84
C LEU A 493 -11.46 19.82 -18.04
N ASN A 494 -11.94 19.60 -19.26
CA ASN A 494 -13.34 19.77 -19.61
C ASN A 494 -14.20 18.53 -19.31
N THR A 495 -13.60 17.34 -19.18
CA THR A 495 -14.35 16.09 -18.97
C THR A 495 -14.07 15.41 -17.63
N ALA A 496 -12.92 15.67 -17.00
CA ALA A 496 -12.54 15.05 -15.73
C ALA A 496 -13.57 15.29 -14.61
N SER A 497 -13.81 14.27 -13.78
CA SER A 497 -14.61 14.43 -12.57
C SER A 497 -13.85 15.25 -11.51
N TRP A 498 -14.55 15.81 -10.53
CA TRP A 498 -13.86 16.49 -9.42
C TRP A 498 -12.99 15.50 -8.62
N ALA A 499 -13.35 14.22 -8.57
CA ALA A 499 -12.56 13.19 -7.91
C ALA A 499 -11.21 12.97 -8.62
N LEU A 500 -11.21 12.85 -9.95
CA LEU A 500 -9.97 12.76 -10.73
C LEU A 500 -9.11 14.03 -10.57
N LEU A 501 -9.75 15.20 -10.66
CA LEU A 501 -9.05 16.48 -10.49
C LEU A 501 -8.44 16.64 -9.09
N SER A 502 -9.03 16.08 -8.04
CA SER A 502 -8.47 16.20 -6.69
C SER A 502 -7.15 15.45 -6.46
N HIS A 503 -6.75 14.59 -7.40
CA HIS A 503 -5.45 13.92 -7.39
C HIS A 503 -4.43 14.58 -8.33
N ILE A 504 -4.81 15.64 -9.05
CA ILE A 504 -3.85 16.44 -9.82
C ILE A 504 -3.03 17.29 -8.86
N SER A 505 -1.73 17.34 -9.11
CA SER A 505 -0.76 18.14 -8.37
C SER A 505 -1.27 19.56 -8.14
N GLY A 506 -1.27 20.01 -6.89
CA GLY A 506 -1.71 21.37 -6.51
C GLY A 506 -3.22 21.57 -6.40
N ILE A 507 -4.06 20.57 -6.70
CA ILE A 507 -5.51 20.67 -6.61
C ILE A 507 -6.02 20.03 -5.31
N LYS A 508 -6.60 20.85 -4.44
CA LYS A 508 -7.35 20.36 -3.27
C LYS A 508 -8.79 20.02 -3.67
N LYS A 509 -9.43 19.14 -2.90
CA LYS A 509 -10.85 18.74 -3.11
C LYS A 509 -11.81 19.91 -3.36
N THR A 510 -11.71 20.99 -2.58
CA THR A 510 -12.56 22.18 -2.78
C THR A 510 -12.32 22.86 -4.12
N VAL A 511 -11.05 22.98 -4.54
CA VAL A 511 -10.68 23.58 -5.82
C VAL A 511 -11.16 22.70 -6.98
N ALA A 512 -11.03 21.37 -6.86
CA ALA A 512 -11.55 20.43 -7.85
C ALA A 512 -13.06 20.59 -8.09
N LYS A 513 -13.84 20.74 -7.01
CA LYS A 513 -15.29 21.03 -7.12
C LYS A 513 -15.54 22.37 -7.81
N ASN A 514 -14.82 23.42 -7.41
CA ASN A 514 -14.95 24.75 -8.01
C ASN A 514 -14.60 24.76 -9.51
N ILE A 515 -13.64 23.95 -9.97
CA ILE A 515 -13.32 23.80 -11.41
C ILE A 515 -14.52 23.24 -12.16
N VAL A 516 -15.15 22.18 -11.62
CA VAL A 516 -16.34 21.55 -12.23
C VAL A 516 -17.55 22.50 -12.22
N GLU A 517 -17.75 23.25 -11.14
CA GLU A 517 -18.78 24.28 -11.04
C GLU A 517 -18.54 25.40 -12.06
N TYR A 518 -17.30 25.89 -12.16
CA TYR A 518 -16.93 26.93 -13.11
C TYR A 518 -17.26 26.54 -14.55
N ARG A 519 -16.88 25.33 -14.99
CA ARG A 519 -17.20 24.88 -16.36
C ARG A 519 -18.71 24.65 -16.58
N LYS A 520 -19.45 24.30 -15.53
CA LYS A 520 -20.92 24.17 -15.62
C LYS A 520 -21.59 25.53 -15.84
N GLU A 521 -21.07 26.57 -15.23
CA GLU A 521 -21.61 27.93 -15.32
C GLU A 521 -21.10 28.71 -16.55
N ASN A 522 -19.84 28.51 -16.95
CA ASN A 522 -19.15 29.31 -17.96
C ASN A 522 -18.87 28.57 -19.28
N GLY A 523 -19.19 27.27 -19.34
CA GLY A 523 -18.84 26.40 -20.48
C GLY A 523 -17.42 25.85 -20.39
N ASN A 524 -17.00 25.17 -21.46
CA ASN A 524 -15.68 24.54 -21.55
C ASN A 524 -14.55 25.57 -21.48
N PHE A 525 -13.45 25.19 -20.82
CA PHE A 525 -12.20 25.94 -20.86
C PHE A 525 -11.58 25.83 -22.26
N THR A 526 -11.16 26.97 -22.83
CA THR A 526 -10.42 27.02 -24.11
C THR A 526 -8.92 27.22 -23.92
N LYS A 527 -8.49 27.66 -22.73
CA LYS A 527 -7.08 27.87 -22.39
C LYS A 527 -6.79 27.63 -20.92
N ARG A 528 -5.58 27.14 -20.61
CA ARG A 528 -5.16 26.83 -19.22
C ARG A 528 -5.22 28.05 -18.31
N GLU A 529 -4.86 29.25 -18.77
CA GLU A 529 -4.83 30.46 -17.96
C GLU A 529 -6.20 30.83 -17.37
N SER A 530 -7.29 30.34 -17.99
CA SER A 530 -8.64 30.55 -17.48
C SER A 530 -8.88 29.89 -16.12
N LEU A 531 -8.03 28.93 -15.71
CA LEU A 531 -8.03 28.36 -14.36
C LEU A 531 -7.83 29.42 -13.26
N LEU A 532 -7.09 30.51 -13.54
CA LEU A 532 -6.90 31.60 -12.59
C LEU A 532 -8.19 32.35 -12.24
N LYS A 533 -9.26 32.15 -13.00
CA LYS A 533 -10.60 32.70 -12.71
C LYS A 533 -11.41 31.82 -11.75
N VAL A 534 -10.95 30.61 -11.46
CA VAL A 534 -11.64 29.67 -10.56
C VAL A 534 -11.44 30.08 -9.11
N LYS A 535 -12.53 30.12 -8.35
CA LYS A 535 -12.51 30.47 -6.93
C LYS A 535 -11.57 29.56 -6.13
N GLY A 536 -10.70 30.16 -5.32
CA GLY A 536 -9.76 29.43 -4.45
C GLY A 536 -8.52 28.88 -5.17
N LEU A 537 -8.36 29.19 -6.46
CA LEU A 537 -7.17 28.84 -7.24
C LEU A 537 -6.24 30.05 -7.34
N GLY A 538 -5.09 29.97 -6.67
CA GLY A 538 -4.05 31.02 -6.70
C GLY A 538 -2.90 30.70 -7.67
N PRO A 539 -1.98 31.65 -7.91
CA PRO A 539 -0.85 31.46 -8.84
C PRO A 539 0.02 30.24 -8.54
N LYS A 540 0.28 29.95 -7.25
CA LYS A 540 1.05 28.77 -6.85
C LYS A 540 0.34 27.47 -7.19
N ALA A 541 -0.97 27.39 -6.94
CA ALA A 541 -1.76 26.21 -7.30
C ALA A 541 -1.80 26.02 -8.83
N TYR A 542 -1.93 27.12 -9.59
CA TYR A 542 -1.87 27.11 -11.05
C TYR A 542 -0.54 26.55 -11.55
N GLU A 543 0.59 27.04 -11.03
CA GLU A 543 1.93 26.51 -11.33
C GLU A 543 1.99 25.00 -11.09
N GLN A 544 1.50 24.52 -9.95
CA GLN A 544 1.60 23.11 -9.62
C GLN A 544 0.73 22.20 -10.51
N MET A 545 -0.36 22.69 -11.11
CA MET A 545 -1.34 21.86 -11.81
C MET A 545 -1.31 21.98 -13.34
N ALA A 546 -0.91 23.14 -13.88
CA ALA A 546 -1.23 23.50 -15.26
C ALA A 546 -0.69 22.52 -16.31
N GLY A 547 0.54 22.02 -16.13
CA GLY A 547 1.14 21.04 -17.04
C GLY A 547 0.54 19.62 -16.95
N PHE A 548 -0.30 19.33 -15.96
CA PHE A 548 -0.98 18.04 -15.80
C PHE A 548 -2.41 18.04 -16.37
N LEU A 549 -2.94 19.21 -16.68
CA LEU A 549 -4.28 19.40 -17.22
C LEU A 549 -4.20 19.65 -18.72
N VAL A 550 -5.05 19.01 -19.50
CA VAL A 550 -5.09 19.20 -20.95
C VAL A 550 -6.43 19.72 -21.44
N ILE A 551 -6.38 20.45 -22.54
CA ILE A 551 -7.55 20.96 -23.27
C ILE A 551 -7.39 20.53 -24.74
N PRO A 552 -7.91 19.36 -25.14
CA PRO A 552 -7.73 18.86 -26.50
C PRO A 552 -8.29 19.77 -27.60
N GLU A 553 -9.39 20.46 -27.30
CA GLU A 553 -10.04 21.42 -28.21
C GLU A 553 -9.72 22.88 -27.81
N GLY A 554 -8.51 23.11 -27.30
CA GLY A 554 -8.08 24.43 -26.81
C GLY A 554 -7.68 25.38 -27.94
N ASP A 555 -7.64 26.68 -27.62
CA ASP A 555 -7.20 27.75 -28.53
C ASP A 555 -5.70 27.61 -28.87
N ASN A 556 -4.92 27.01 -27.97
CA ASN A 556 -3.49 26.79 -28.12
C ASN A 556 -3.20 25.27 -28.15
N ILE A 557 -2.61 24.78 -29.24
CA ILE A 557 -2.23 23.36 -29.38
C ILE A 557 -1.31 22.86 -28.25
N LEU A 558 -0.49 23.73 -27.65
CA LEU A 558 0.36 23.35 -26.52
C LEU A 558 -0.43 22.96 -25.27
N ASP A 559 -1.68 23.42 -25.12
CA ASP A 559 -2.56 23.02 -24.01
C ASP A 559 -3.01 21.56 -24.10
N ASN A 560 -2.80 20.90 -25.25
CA ASN A 560 -2.99 19.46 -25.41
C ASN A 560 -1.68 18.65 -25.25
N THR A 561 -0.62 19.26 -24.69
CA THR A 561 0.67 18.61 -24.47
C THR A 561 1.05 18.58 -22.98
N ILE A 562 2.12 17.87 -22.63
CA ILE A 562 2.70 17.91 -21.28
C ILE A 562 3.53 19.18 -21.01
N ILE A 563 3.72 20.05 -22.02
CA ILE A 563 4.56 21.23 -21.88
C ILE A 563 3.89 22.17 -20.88
N HIS A 564 4.62 22.56 -19.84
CA HIS A 564 4.12 23.50 -18.86
C HIS A 564 4.01 24.91 -19.47
N PRO A 565 2.99 25.74 -19.13
CA PRO A 565 2.86 27.11 -19.63
C PRO A 565 4.12 27.98 -19.44
N GLU A 566 4.89 27.74 -18.38
CA GLU A 566 6.18 28.44 -18.14
C GLU A 566 7.21 28.19 -19.26
N SER A 567 7.07 27.09 -20.01
CA SER A 567 7.98 26.66 -21.07
C SER A 567 7.43 26.86 -22.50
N TYR A 568 6.27 27.53 -22.67
CA TYR A 568 5.70 27.78 -24.01
C TYR A 568 6.65 28.58 -24.91
N HIS A 569 7.34 29.56 -24.34
CA HIS A 569 8.33 30.35 -25.05
C HIS A 569 9.51 29.51 -25.61
N ILE A 570 9.83 28.36 -24.98
CA ILE A 570 10.86 27.43 -25.47
C ILE A 570 10.32 26.68 -26.69
N ALA A 571 9.09 26.17 -26.61
CA ALA A 571 8.43 25.47 -27.70
C ALA A 571 8.27 26.37 -28.94
N GLU A 572 7.81 27.61 -28.75
CA GLU A 572 7.69 28.60 -29.82
C GLU A 572 9.02 28.91 -30.49
N LYS A 573 10.10 29.09 -29.72
CA LYS A 573 11.44 29.30 -30.27
C LYS A 573 11.94 28.09 -31.06
N MET A 574 11.71 26.88 -30.55
CA MET A 574 12.13 25.65 -31.21
C MET A 574 11.40 25.45 -32.55
N LEU A 575 10.08 25.69 -32.59
CA LEU A 575 9.30 25.67 -33.82
C LEU A 575 9.75 26.75 -34.80
N LYS A 576 10.10 27.94 -34.30
CA LYS A 576 10.60 29.03 -35.15
C LYS A 576 11.94 28.70 -35.82
N GLU A 577 12.83 27.95 -35.17
CA GLU A 577 14.11 27.52 -35.78
C GLU A 577 13.93 26.61 -36.98
N ILE A 578 12.83 25.85 -37.02
CA ILE A 578 12.46 25.01 -38.16
C ILE A 578 11.48 25.69 -39.14
N GLY A 579 11.19 26.97 -38.92
CA GLY A 579 10.35 27.80 -39.78
C GLY A 579 8.84 27.62 -39.59
N PHE A 580 8.39 27.25 -38.39
CA PHE A 580 6.98 27.09 -38.04
C PHE A 580 6.56 28.08 -36.94
N SER A 581 5.40 28.71 -37.15
CA SER A 581 4.57 29.27 -36.07
C SER A 581 3.73 28.18 -35.39
N LEU A 582 3.11 28.49 -34.24
CA LEU A 582 2.18 27.57 -33.57
C LEU A 582 0.97 27.21 -34.46
N GLU A 583 0.44 28.19 -35.20
CA GLU A 583 -0.68 28.00 -36.11
C GLU A 583 -0.33 27.10 -37.30
N GLU A 584 0.90 27.22 -37.82
CA GLU A 584 1.40 26.34 -38.89
C GLU A 584 1.71 24.94 -38.35
N TYR A 585 2.22 24.83 -37.13
CA TYR A 585 2.48 23.56 -36.45
C TYR A 585 1.17 22.76 -36.27
N ASP A 586 0.11 23.41 -35.80
CA ASP A 586 -1.22 22.79 -35.63
C ASP A 586 -1.80 22.26 -36.95
N LYS A 587 -1.67 23.04 -38.03
CA LYS A 587 -2.17 22.64 -39.36
C LYS A 587 -1.32 21.59 -40.06
N ASN A 588 -0.01 21.54 -39.80
CA ASN A 588 0.96 20.73 -40.54
C ASN A 588 1.87 19.88 -39.62
N LEU A 589 1.27 19.21 -38.64
CA LEU A 589 1.98 18.40 -37.63
C LEU A 589 3.02 17.43 -38.22
N GLY A 590 2.67 16.73 -39.31
CA GLY A 590 3.56 15.76 -39.94
C GLY A 590 4.87 16.39 -40.45
N GLU A 591 4.78 17.50 -41.19
CA GLU A 591 5.95 18.18 -41.74
C GLU A 591 6.80 18.80 -40.64
N ALA A 592 6.16 19.45 -39.67
CA ALA A 592 6.86 20.06 -38.54
C ALA A 592 7.63 19.01 -37.72
N ARG A 593 7.02 17.84 -37.45
CA ARG A 593 7.65 16.74 -36.71
C ARG A 593 8.83 16.11 -37.46
N GLU A 594 8.76 16.03 -38.79
CA GLU A 594 9.92 15.61 -39.58
C GLU A 594 11.06 16.62 -39.50
N LYS A 595 10.77 17.91 -39.58
CA LYS A 595 11.80 18.97 -39.43
C LYS A 595 12.34 19.05 -38.01
N LEU A 596 11.54 18.80 -36.97
CA LEU A 596 12.03 18.69 -35.59
C LEU A 596 13.13 17.63 -35.44
N LYS A 597 13.17 16.57 -36.27
CA LYS A 597 14.25 15.58 -36.23
C LYS A 597 15.64 16.17 -36.48
N THR A 598 15.74 17.32 -37.15
CA THR A 598 17.02 17.96 -37.44
C THR A 598 17.51 18.87 -36.31
N VAL A 599 16.66 19.18 -35.33
CA VAL A 599 17.03 20.02 -34.18
C VAL A 599 17.92 19.21 -33.23
N LYS A 600 19.10 19.74 -32.94
CA LYS A 600 19.98 19.23 -31.89
C LYS A 600 19.68 19.97 -30.59
N VAL A 601 19.08 19.25 -29.63
CA VAL A 601 18.52 19.84 -28.41
C VAL A 601 19.62 20.46 -27.53
N GLU A 602 20.80 19.85 -27.48
CA GLU A 602 21.95 20.35 -26.72
C GLU A 602 22.43 21.71 -27.25
N GLU A 603 22.60 21.83 -28.57
CA GLU A 603 23.02 23.08 -29.23
C GLU A 603 21.94 24.16 -29.08
N PHE A 604 20.66 23.78 -29.17
CA PHE A 604 19.55 24.70 -28.96
C PHE A 604 19.51 25.24 -27.52
N ALA A 605 19.66 24.37 -26.54
CA ALA A 605 19.65 24.75 -25.13
C ALA A 605 20.80 25.72 -24.80
N GLU A 606 22.02 25.42 -25.29
CA GLU A 606 23.18 26.29 -25.11
C GLU A 606 22.99 27.65 -25.81
N LYS A 607 22.57 27.64 -27.08
CA LYS A 607 22.35 28.86 -27.88
C LYS A 607 21.36 29.84 -27.25
N HIS A 608 20.31 29.33 -26.60
CA HIS A 608 19.26 30.15 -25.98
C HIS A 608 19.39 30.29 -24.46
N ASN A 609 20.42 29.70 -23.85
CA ASN A 609 20.63 29.65 -22.40
C ASN A 609 19.41 29.08 -21.64
N PHE A 610 18.88 27.96 -22.13
CA PHE A 610 17.77 27.23 -21.51
C PHE A 610 18.27 25.97 -20.81
N GLY A 611 17.48 25.49 -19.84
CA GLY A 611 17.73 24.19 -19.19
C GLY A 611 17.66 23.05 -20.19
N LEU A 612 18.67 22.17 -20.18
CA LEU A 612 18.78 21.08 -21.14
C LEU A 612 17.64 20.07 -21.01
N GLU A 613 17.30 19.67 -19.78
CA GLU A 613 16.29 18.63 -19.54
C GLU A 613 14.89 19.14 -19.92
N THR A 614 14.57 20.39 -19.59
CA THR A 614 13.35 21.07 -20.04
C THR A 614 13.28 21.15 -21.56
N CYS A 615 14.39 21.48 -22.24
CA CYS A 615 14.42 21.50 -23.70
C CYS A 615 14.18 20.11 -24.32
N LYS A 616 14.72 19.04 -23.72
CA LYS A 616 14.47 17.65 -24.15
C LYS A 616 13.01 17.25 -23.98
N ASP A 617 12.38 17.60 -22.84
CA ASP A 617 10.97 17.30 -22.61
C ASP A 617 10.05 18.06 -23.58
N VAL A 618 10.33 19.35 -23.81
CA VAL A 618 9.61 20.17 -24.80
C VAL A 618 9.77 19.59 -26.20
N TYR A 619 10.99 19.22 -26.57
CA TYR A 619 11.30 18.60 -27.85
C TYR A 619 10.51 17.30 -28.09
N GLU A 620 10.54 16.38 -27.12
CA GLU A 620 9.80 15.11 -27.22
C GLU A 620 8.29 15.33 -27.28
N ALA A 621 7.77 16.29 -26.52
CA ALA A 621 6.34 16.63 -26.52
C ALA A 621 5.87 17.23 -27.86
N LEU A 622 6.69 18.02 -28.55
CA LEU A 622 6.36 18.54 -29.89
C LEU A 622 6.45 17.44 -30.97
N ARG A 623 7.21 16.38 -30.74
CA ARG A 623 7.46 15.35 -31.75
C ARG A 623 6.38 14.27 -31.86
N LYS A 624 5.48 14.18 -30.88
CA LYS A 624 4.50 13.10 -30.76
C LYS A 624 3.14 13.69 -30.46
N ASP A 625 2.09 12.99 -30.87
CA ASP A 625 0.76 13.27 -30.34
C ASP A 625 0.75 12.95 -28.85
N ARG A 626 -0.10 13.64 -28.10
CA ARG A 626 -0.36 13.25 -26.72
C ARG A 626 -0.97 11.86 -26.73
N ARG A 627 -0.15 10.88 -26.37
CA ARG A 627 -0.57 9.49 -26.20
C ARG A 627 -0.85 9.25 -24.72
N ASP A 628 -1.93 8.54 -24.44
CA ASP A 628 -2.15 8.05 -23.08
C ASP A 628 -1.10 6.96 -22.81
N PRO A 629 -0.28 7.06 -21.74
CA PRO A 629 0.72 6.03 -21.44
C PRO A 629 0.10 4.65 -21.21
N ARG A 630 -1.22 4.57 -20.98
CA ARG A 630 -1.97 3.32 -20.81
C ARG A 630 -2.22 2.59 -22.15
N ASP A 631 -2.09 3.27 -23.29
CA ASP A 631 -2.29 2.65 -24.62
C ASP A 631 -1.23 1.60 -24.97
N ASP A 632 -0.11 1.59 -24.26
CA ASP A 632 0.95 0.58 -24.41
C ASP A 632 0.68 -0.71 -23.59
N PHE A 633 -0.34 -0.72 -22.74
CA PHE A 633 -0.72 -1.89 -21.94
C PHE A 633 -1.63 -2.85 -22.71
N GLN A 634 -1.60 -4.12 -22.33
CA GLN A 634 -2.48 -5.14 -22.92
C GLN A 634 -3.94 -4.81 -22.65
N LYS A 635 -4.76 -4.87 -23.71
CA LYS A 635 -6.21 -4.73 -23.57
C LYS A 635 -6.80 -5.96 -22.86
N PRO A 636 -7.87 -5.79 -22.05
CA PRO A 636 -8.52 -6.89 -21.37
C PRO A 636 -8.97 -8.00 -22.33
N LEU A 637 -8.88 -9.26 -21.86
CA LEU A 637 -9.32 -10.43 -22.63
C LEU A 637 -10.84 -10.41 -22.78
N LEU A 638 -11.31 -10.36 -24.04
CA LEU A 638 -12.73 -10.43 -24.38
C LEU A 638 -13.12 -11.89 -24.63
N LYS A 639 -14.19 -12.34 -23.96
CA LYS A 639 -14.69 -13.72 -24.02
C LYS A 639 -15.97 -13.82 -24.86
N SER A 640 -16.23 -15.02 -25.35
CA SER A 640 -17.49 -15.39 -26.03
C SER A 640 -18.05 -16.75 -25.58
N ASP A 641 -17.32 -17.49 -24.74
CA ASP A 641 -17.72 -18.81 -24.24
C ASP A 641 -17.21 -19.05 -22.80
N ILE A 642 -17.71 -20.07 -22.11
CA ILE A 642 -17.49 -20.36 -20.68
C ILE A 642 -16.78 -21.72 -20.45
N LEU A 643 -15.82 -21.77 -19.52
CA LEU A 643 -15.01 -22.96 -19.19
C LEU A 643 -15.39 -23.55 -17.82
N SER A 644 -15.94 -24.77 -17.73
CA SER A 644 -16.32 -25.38 -16.43
C SER A 644 -15.16 -26.16 -15.76
N ILE A 645 -15.17 -26.27 -14.43
CA ILE A 645 -14.14 -27.00 -13.66
C ILE A 645 -14.16 -28.50 -13.95
N GLU A 646 -15.33 -29.04 -14.31
CA GLU A 646 -15.52 -30.43 -14.71
C GLU A 646 -14.83 -30.74 -16.05
N ASN A 647 -14.62 -29.71 -16.87
CA ASN A 647 -13.92 -29.81 -18.15
C ASN A 647 -12.41 -29.58 -18.00
N LEU A 648 -11.92 -29.31 -16.79
CA LEU A 648 -10.49 -29.11 -16.54
C LEU A 648 -9.77 -30.43 -16.31
N SER A 649 -8.64 -30.57 -16.99
CA SER A 649 -7.71 -31.69 -16.84
C SER A 649 -6.31 -31.17 -16.57
N VAL A 650 -5.55 -31.91 -15.75
CA VAL A 650 -4.14 -31.61 -15.52
C VAL A 650 -3.41 -31.60 -16.86
N GLY A 651 -2.61 -30.57 -17.11
CA GLY A 651 -1.90 -30.32 -18.36
C GLY A 651 -2.66 -29.49 -19.39
N MET A 652 -3.96 -29.22 -19.20
CA MET A 652 -4.72 -28.32 -20.08
C MET A 652 -4.10 -26.91 -20.09
N GLU A 653 -3.86 -26.36 -21.29
CA GLU A 653 -3.39 -24.99 -21.46
C GLU A 653 -4.56 -24.01 -21.56
N LEU A 654 -4.47 -22.89 -20.86
CA LEU A 654 -5.48 -21.84 -20.81
C LEU A 654 -4.81 -20.46 -20.82
N GLU A 655 -5.54 -19.46 -21.30
CA GLU A 655 -5.20 -18.05 -21.06
C GLU A 655 -5.99 -17.55 -19.86
N GLY A 656 -5.33 -16.80 -18.99
CA GLY A 656 -5.93 -16.20 -17.81
C GLY A 656 -5.40 -14.81 -17.53
N THR A 657 -6.18 -14.03 -16.79
CA THR A 657 -5.82 -12.67 -16.40
C THR A 657 -5.34 -12.68 -14.95
N VAL A 658 -4.16 -12.11 -14.70
CA VAL A 658 -3.63 -11.95 -13.33
C VAL A 658 -4.54 -10.99 -12.56
N ARG A 659 -5.19 -11.48 -11.50
CA ARG A 659 -6.08 -10.68 -10.63
C ARG A 659 -5.33 -10.02 -9.49
N ASN A 660 -4.34 -10.71 -8.94
CA ASN A 660 -3.57 -10.25 -7.80
C ASN A 660 -2.17 -10.87 -7.81
N VAL A 661 -1.15 -10.10 -7.47
CA VAL A 661 0.22 -10.58 -7.31
C VAL A 661 0.58 -10.53 -5.83
N VAL A 662 1.18 -11.61 -5.33
CA VAL A 662 1.61 -11.76 -3.93
C VAL A 662 3.05 -12.27 -3.89
N LYS A 663 3.73 -12.20 -2.74
CA LYS A 663 5.15 -12.61 -2.66
C LYS A 663 5.39 -14.08 -2.97
N PHE A 664 4.41 -14.95 -2.74
CA PHE A 664 4.52 -16.39 -3.01
C PHE A 664 3.92 -16.83 -4.35
N GLY A 665 3.43 -15.92 -5.19
CA GLY A 665 2.82 -16.27 -6.48
C GLY A 665 1.88 -15.21 -7.04
N ALA A 666 0.93 -15.65 -7.87
CA ALA A 666 -0.12 -14.81 -8.40
C ALA A 666 -1.45 -15.57 -8.47
N PHE A 667 -2.56 -14.85 -8.26
CA PHE A 667 -3.91 -15.36 -8.46
C PHE A 667 -4.37 -14.98 -9.86
N VAL A 668 -4.82 -15.97 -10.62
CA VAL A 668 -5.12 -15.86 -12.05
C VAL A 668 -6.56 -16.29 -12.29
N ASP A 669 -7.35 -15.43 -12.91
CA ASP A 669 -8.67 -15.75 -13.40
C ASP A 669 -8.56 -16.50 -14.74
N ILE A 670 -8.85 -17.79 -14.71
CA ILE A 670 -8.93 -18.68 -15.88
C ILE A 670 -10.39 -19.00 -16.27
N GLY A 671 -11.36 -18.22 -15.79
CA GLY A 671 -12.79 -18.46 -15.98
C GLY A 671 -13.36 -19.51 -15.02
N LEU A 672 -12.83 -19.61 -13.80
CA LEU A 672 -13.37 -20.42 -12.71
C LEU A 672 -14.09 -19.56 -11.68
N LYS A 673 -14.84 -20.19 -10.77
CA LYS A 673 -15.50 -19.48 -9.66
C LYS A 673 -14.49 -18.84 -8.69
N ASN A 674 -13.37 -19.50 -8.46
CA ASN A 674 -12.27 -19.01 -7.63
C ASN A 674 -11.05 -18.81 -8.53
N ASP A 675 -10.24 -17.79 -8.22
CA ASP A 675 -8.96 -17.60 -8.90
C ASP A 675 -8.03 -18.79 -8.63
N ALA A 676 -7.28 -19.19 -9.66
CA ALA A 676 -6.30 -20.26 -9.57
C ALA A 676 -4.93 -19.71 -9.15
N LEU A 677 -4.18 -20.47 -8.35
CA LEU A 677 -2.91 -20.03 -7.80
C LEU A 677 -1.74 -20.46 -8.71
N LEU A 678 -0.99 -19.49 -9.22
CA LEU A 678 0.31 -19.70 -9.84
C LEU A 678 1.41 -19.44 -8.79
N HIS A 679 1.92 -20.49 -8.17
CA HIS A 679 2.98 -20.37 -7.16
C HIS A 679 4.29 -19.85 -7.76
N ILE A 680 5.11 -19.12 -6.97
CA ILE A 680 6.37 -18.48 -7.42
C ILE A 680 7.30 -19.46 -8.14
N SER A 681 7.42 -20.67 -7.61
CA SER A 681 8.25 -21.74 -8.18
C SER A 681 7.73 -22.32 -9.50
N ALA A 682 6.53 -21.92 -9.93
CA ALA A 682 5.87 -22.37 -11.14
C ALA A 682 5.70 -21.24 -12.18
N ILE A 683 6.17 -20.02 -11.90
CA ILE A 683 6.05 -18.86 -12.80
C ILE A 683 6.99 -18.95 -14.00
N SER A 684 8.21 -19.48 -13.82
CA SER A 684 9.23 -19.59 -14.86
C SER A 684 10.09 -20.83 -14.63
N ASP A 685 10.77 -21.30 -15.69
CA ASP A 685 11.84 -22.30 -15.59
C ASP A 685 13.08 -21.70 -14.89
N GLU A 686 13.26 -20.38 -14.94
CA GLU A 686 14.31 -19.64 -14.25
C GLU A 686 13.90 -19.25 -12.81
N PHE A 687 14.90 -18.95 -11.97
CA PHE A 687 14.65 -18.51 -10.60
C PHE A 687 13.98 -17.13 -10.57
N VAL A 688 12.76 -17.08 -10.02
CA VAL A 688 12.03 -15.85 -9.78
C VAL A 688 12.14 -15.49 -8.30
N SER A 689 12.80 -14.37 -8.00
CA SER A 689 12.93 -13.88 -6.62
C SER A 689 11.67 -13.18 -6.13
N ASP A 690 10.93 -12.53 -7.03
CA ASP A 690 9.74 -11.75 -6.73
C ASP A 690 8.76 -11.84 -7.91
N PRO A 691 7.53 -12.35 -7.70
CA PRO A 691 6.51 -12.43 -8.75
C PRO A 691 6.18 -11.09 -9.40
N SER A 692 6.25 -9.97 -8.68
CA SER A 692 5.92 -8.63 -9.19
C SER A 692 6.86 -8.13 -10.30
N LYS A 693 8.06 -8.73 -10.43
CA LYS A 693 9.01 -8.40 -11.50
C LYS A 693 8.68 -9.04 -12.84
N VAL A 694 7.84 -10.06 -12.84
CA VAL A 694 7.53 -10.88 -14.03
C VAL A 694 6.03 -10.98 -14.31
N LEU A 695 5.21 -10.66 -13.31
CA LEU A 695 3.75 -10.65 -13.39
C LEU A 695 3.19 -9.33 -12.86
N SER A 696 2.14 -8.83 -13.50
CA SER A 696 1.44 -7.60 -13.10
C SER A 696 -0.06 -7.79 -13.12
N VAL A 697 -0.79 -7.08 -12.26
CA VAL A 697 -2.27 -7.12 -12.24
C VAL A 697 -2.83 -6.67 -13.59
N GLY A 698 -3.76 -7.43 -14.14
CA GLY A 698 -4.35 -7.20 -15.46
C GLY A 698 -3.60 -7.86 -16.62
N GLN A 699 -2.38 -8.38 -16.40
CA GLN A 699 -1.62 -9.07 -17.44
C GLN A 699 -2.33 -10.36 -17.87
N ILE A 700 -2.37 -10.59 -19.19
CA ILE A 700 -2.87 -11.85 -19.76
C ILE A 700 -1.69 -12.80 -19.92
N ILE A 701 -1.82 -13.99 -19.35
CA ILE A 701 -0.78 -15.02 -19.36
C ILE A 701 -1.32 -16.37 -19.80
N LYS A 702 -0.48 -17.13 -20.50
CA LYS A 702 -0.71 -18.56 -20.78
C LYS A 702 -0.23 -19.40 -19.60
N VAL A 703 -1.08 -20.30 -19.14
CA VAL A 703 -0.86 -21.18 -17.99
C VAL A 703 -1.33 -22.59 -18.29
N ARG A 704 -0.79 -23.57 -17.55
CA ARG A 704 -1.24 -24.96 -17.57
C ARG A 704 -1.74 -25.38 -16.20
N ILE A 705 -2.71 -26.28 -16.17
CA ILE A 705 -3.21 -26.84 -14.92
C ILE A 705 -2.19 -27.83 -14.37
N LYS A 706 -1.71 -27.57 -13.15
CA LYS A 706 -0.78 -28.42 -12.42
C LYS A 706 -1.51 -29.40 -11.51
N GLU A 707 -2.45 -28.90 -10.71
CA GLU A 707 -3.20 -29.70 -9.73
C GLU A 707 -4.61 -29.14 -9.53
N ILE A 708 -5.54 -30.02 -9.14
CA ILE A 708 -6.94 -29.67 -8.87
C ILE A 708 -7.32 -30.29 -7.53
N ASP A 709 -7.62 -29.46 -6.54
CA ASP A 709 -8.19 -29.84 -5.26
C ASP A 709 -9.69 -29.52 -5.28
N LYS A 710 -10.51 -30.57 -5.43
CA LYS A 710 -11.96 -30.45 -5.54
C LYS A 710 -12.63 -30.17 -4.20
N GLU A 711 -12.08 -30.66 -3.09
CA GLU A 711 -12.67 -30.48 -1.76
C GLU A 711 -12.55 -29.02 -1.30
N ARG A 712 -11.39 -28.41 -1.55
CA ARG A 712 -11.13 -27.00 -1.19
C ARG A 712 -11.49 -26.01 -2.31
N GLY A 713 -11.83 -26.52 -3.50
CA GLY A 713 -12.13 -25.70 -4.68
C GLY A 713 -10.95 -24.87 -5.17
N ARG A 714 -9.73 -25.43 -5.11
CA ARG A 714 -8.47 -24.78 -5.48
C ARG A 714 -7.87 -25.42 -6.74
N VAL A 715 -7.27 -24.60 -7.59
CA VAL A 715 -6.56 -25.06 -8.78
C VAL A 715 -5.16 -24.44 -8.77
N GLY A 716 -4.14 -25.30 -8.87
CA GLY A 716 -2.74 -24.88 -9.01
C GLY A 716 -2.35 -24.79 -10.48
N LEU A 717 -1.65 -23.72 -10.83
CA LEU A 717 -1.19 -23.41 -12.20
C LEU A 717 0.33 -23.55 -12.32
N THR A 718 0.80 -23.76 -13.54
CA THR A 718 2.22 -23.70 -13.90
C THR A 718 2.43 -23.05 -15.27
N ARG A 719 3.55 -22.35 -15.41
CA ARG A 719 4.07 -21.78 -16.67
C ARG A 719 5.39 -22.42 -17.10
N LYS A 720 5.92 -23.35 -16.30
CA LYS A 720 7.12 -24.13 -16.65
C LYS A 720 6.89 -24.97 -17.89
N LYS A 721 7.95 -25.39 -18.57
CA LYS A 721 7.87 -26.28 -19.74
C LYS A 721 7.53 -27.73 -19.38
N GLU A 722 7.95 -28.19 -18.21
CA GLU A 722 7.62 -29.52 -17.67
C GLU A 722 6.57 -29.39 -16.55
N LEU A 723 5.70 -30.40 -16.44
CA LEU A 723 4.62 -30.46 -15.45
C LEU A 723 5.10 -31.00 -14.10
#